data_AF-A0A2K0WT17-F1
#
_entry.id   AF-A0A2K0WT17-F1
#
_cell.length_a   1.000
_cell.length_b   1.000
_cell.length_c   1.000
_cell.angle_alpha   90.00
_cell.angle_beta   90.00
_cell.angle_gamma   90.00
#
_symmetry.space_group_name_H-M   'P 1'
#
loop_
_entity.id
_entity.type
_entity.pdbx_description
1 polymer ?
#
loop_
_entity_poly.entity_id
_entity_poly.type
_entity_poly.pdbx_seq_one_letter_code
_entity_poly.pdbx_strand_id
1 'polypeptide(L)'
;MKDRLRRLKGRVHEGLENFRTKSDQSELPAVHDQVPGRIKADFQQLDTQMHRSDRRPEETANAGDASNSPPQSDTNKNATTTSTVENIDISSWANVWSEAYENVKTDPEHSELLQKLERFLGNEGRDLETLDDVEPSDDPSATNHDSRLKTIQRNAEERLEKLSDAHLSFKIRNQPVIVRESILKAVQVINTLKPVITGAVAAEPSAALAWAGVTTILPILENIFQQDEDAATGLTNIFFLMVRYQGFHERDFASQLQSPSESGGSQELLSRVKNELVSLYSKIYVYEARFILQYGKRNKAHRALRNSLSADDWKKSWLDIESISNRIDKGVTAQVNVATLKTWKAVNDVQEQVERLETMQHHFDRRQLLQSLQVTGNASYDSYRSSRVEAPCLPGTQRHILQVLQEWTEDPHGEMILWLEGMAGTGKTSIALTVASALEAREPFTDTLKRASKAFLGASFFFSQGDTTRNNTFELFRTIAWCLADISPEFGLHVTNAIRDNPGIQTKVPLQQLQKLIIGPLTLLDESKFVPLLLIVVIDALDECEKEDAQDLLGMLVHLQSLNQIQLRFLITSRPEEHIAMSFEPLFGRLCRRIQLKKVKSATDGNSDIVYYLSQTLQEVAKTQGVADDGVSSADIMKLADKADGLFIYAATACRFLTPNFAHKALRDEHLNLIFDGEIEEDGPQHKVDEMYFKVLAFPDIQKSHKRVQTTFYAYISRLIGFIVVLFRPASVETLFHLLHTATPDTSQNLEKTAGRDLEGYLRRLYSIINVPREPGLPLSLVHLSFRDFILNESRSERLPFSITEHEMHHELFQRCMDLMDYKLCQDICQLVLPGTLVSEIEPGLIASHIPQYLRYASRYWVSHLSKIDRKYLVRDELADDGIVHKFLREKLLCWLEVMALIGEASSIIPMISQLESLIQVSSSWFL
;
A
#
# COMPACT_ATOMS: atom_id res chain seq x y z
N MET A 1 1.07 11.61 41.98
CA MET A 1 2.08 11.28 40.94
C MET A 1 3.50 11.11 41.47
N LYS A 2 4.16 12.12 42.09
CA LYS A 2 5.60 12.06 42.45
C LYS A 2 6.04 10.78 43.21
N ASP A 3 5.24 10.25 44.12
CA ASP A 3 5.59 9.00 44.83
C ASP A 3 5.47 7.72 43.99
N ARG A 4 4.60 7.67 42.97
CA ARG A 4 4.61 6.58 41.98
C ARG A 4 5.95 6.58 41.21
N LEU A 5 6.46 7.75 40.83
CA LEU A 5 7.79 7.86 40.17
C LEU A 5 8.94 7.44 41.09
N ARG A 6 8.91 7.81 42.38
CA ARG A 6 9.93 7.37 43.35
C ARG A 6 9.93 5.85 43.53
N ARG A 7 8.76 5.23 43.68
CA ARG A 7 8.63 3.76 43.79
C ARG A 7 9.05 3.03 42.51
N LEU A 8 8.81 3.59 41.32
CA LEU A 8 9.33 3.03 40.06
C LEU A 8 10.86 3.06 40.02
N LYS A 9 11.49 4.20 40.34
CA LYS A 9 12.96 4.30 40.34
C LYS A 9 13.64 3.34 41.33
N GLY A 10 13.03 3.09 42.51
CA GLY A 10 13.51 2.07 43.45
C GLY A 10 13.53 0.67 42.84
N ARG A 11 12.39 0.21 42.32
CA ARG A 11 12.24 -1.13 41.73
C ARG A 11 13.13 -1.38 40.50
N VAL A 12 13.38 -0.35 39.69
CA VAL A 12 14.33 -0.44 38.55
C VAL A 12 15.77 -0.59 39.04
N HIS A 13 16.14 0.02 40.18
CA HIS A 13 17.48 -0.10 40.74
C HIS A 13 17.71 -1.50 41.33
N GLU A 14 16.76 -2.02 42.11
CA GLU A 14 16.79 -3.41 42.62
C GLU A 14 16.83 -4.45 41.49
N GLY A 15 16.12 -4.21 40.38
CA GLY A 15 16.14 -5.06 39.20
C GLY A 15 17.52 -5.12 38.52
N LEU A 16 18.25 -4.00 38.48
CA LEU A 16 19.58 -3.91 37.85
C LEU A 16 20.69 -4.55 38.70
N GLU A 17 20.63 -4.45 40.03
CA GLU A 17 21.61 -5.12 40.89
C GLU A 17 21.42 -6.64 40.89
N ASN A 18 20.17 -7.13 40.90
CA ASN A 18 19.86 -8.56 40.77
C ASN A 18 20.20 -9.16 39.39
N PHE A 19 20.42 -8.33 38.36
CA PHE A 19 20.94 -8.77 37.06
C PHE A 19 22.46 -8.90 37.06
N ARG A 20 23.19 -8.04 37.78
CA ARG A 20 24.66 -8.12 37.88
C ARG A 20 25.13 -9.34 38.66
N THR A 21 24.46 -9.70 39.76
CA THR A 21 24.86 -10.82 40.63
C THR A 21 24.64 -12.21 40.03
N LYS A 22 23.94 -12.31 38.88
CA LYS A 22 23.69 -13.58 38.17
C LYS A 22 24.64 -13.85 36.99
N SER A 23 25.60 -12.97 36.72
CA SER A 23 26.51 -13.10 35.57
C SER A 23 27.73 -14.02 35.80
N ASP A 24 28.07 -14.31 37.06
CA ASP A 24 29.39 -14.88 37.42
C ASP A 24 29.39 -16.39 37.75
N GLN A 25 28.26 -17.11 37.61
CA GLN A 25 28.19 -18.55 37.91
C GLN A 25 27.30 -19.36 36.94
N SER A 26 27.90 -19.94 35.90
CA SER A 26 27.46 -21.20 35.27
C SER A 26 28.57 -21.76 34.37
N GLU A 27 29.05 -22.97 34.65
CA GLU A 27 29.97 -23.69 33.78
C GLU A 27 29.22 -24.37 32.61
N LEU A 28 29.95 -24.75 31.56
CA LEU A 28 29.44 -25.42 30.34
C LEU A 28 29.95 -26.86 30.23
N PRO A 29 29.07 -27.82 29.91
CA PRO A 29 29.44 -29.03 29.17
C PRO A 29 28.91 -28.98 27.73
N ALA A 30 29.71 -29.47 26.77
CA ALA A 30 29.41 -29.39 25.33
C ALA A 30 28.95 -30.73 24.71
N VAL A 31 28.09 -30.66 23.68
CA VAL A 31 27.78 -31.72 22.71
C VAL A 31 27.62 -31.08 21.31
N HIS A 32 27.93 -31.83 20.25
CA HIS A 32 28.16 -31.35 18.88
C HIS A 32 26.94 -31.41 17.92
N ASP A 33 27.02 -30.56 16.89
CA ASP A 33 26.58 -30.68 15.48
C ASP A 33 25.19 -31.24 15.10
N GLN A 34 24.41 -30.45 14.33
CA GLN A 34 24.38 -30.56 12.85
C GLN A 34 23.34 -29.60 12.20
N VAL A 35 23.80 -28.59 11.45
CA VAL A 35 23.01 -27.86 10.42
C VAL A 35 23.94 -27.47 9.25
N PRO A 36 23.55 -27.60 7.96
CA PRO A 36 24.44 -27.30 6.82
C PRO A 36 24.64 -25.81 6.53
N GLY A 37 25.77 -25.45 5.91
CA GLY A 37 26.15 -24.06 5.65
C GLY A 37 25.66 -23.46 4.31
N ARG A 38 24.83 -22.42 4.40
CA ARG A 38 24.70 -21.33 3.41
C ARG A 38 24.42 -20.03 4.18
N ILE A 39 25.38 -19.08 4.16
CA ILE A 39 25.33 -17.68 4.66
C ILE A 39 26.76 -17.09 4.70
N LYS A 40 27.79 -17.93 4.83
CA LYS A 40 29.18 -17.50 5.05
C LYS A 40 29.99 -17.18 3.78
N ALA A 41 29.33 -16.91 2.65
CA ALA A 41 29.97 -16.61 1.35
C ALA A 41 29.97 -15.09 1.05
N ASP A 42 28.86 -14.41 1.30
CA ASP A 42 28.60 -13.08 0.73
C ASP A 42 29.26 -11.92 1.53
N PHE A 43 29.86 -12.23 2.69
CA PHE A 43 30.51 -11.26 3.59
C PHE A 43 32.05 -11.22 3.48
N GLN A 44 32.66 -11.79 2.43
CA GLN A 44 34.13 -11.76 2.22
C GLN A 44 34.59 -11.21 0.85
N GLN A 45 33.71 -10.60 0.05
CA GLN A 45 34.10 -9.97 -1.24
C GLN A 45 34.12 -8.43 -1.24
N LEU A 46 33.70 -7.75 -0.16
CA LEU A 46 33.58 -6.29 -0.12
C LEU A 46 34.81 -5.53 0.43
N ASP A 47 35.81 -6.23 0.99
CA ASP A 47 36.88 -5.60 1.80
C ASP A 47 38.29 -5.71 1.15
N THR A 48 38.37 -6.03 -0.14
CA THR A 48 39.65 -6.36 -0.83
C THR A 48 39.90 -5.52 -2.10
N GLN A 49 39.26 -4.36 -2.25
CA GLN A 49 39.43 -3.48 -3.42
C GLN A 49 39.80 -2.01 -3.16
N MET A 50 39.95 -1.57 -1.89
CA MET A 50 40.25 -0.15 -1.58
C MET A 50 41.73 0.20 -1.32
N HIS A 51 42.67 -0.75 -1.32
CA HIS A 51 44.08 -0.49 -1.05
C HIS A 51 45.05 -1.22 -1.99
N ARG A 52 45.44 -0.55 -3.11
CA ARG A 52 46.80 -0.49 -3.69
C ARG A 52 46.80 0.05 -5.13
N SER A 53 47.31 1.27 -5.32
CA SER A 53 48.40 1.54 -6.30
C SER A 53 48.83 3.01 -6.23
N ASP A 54 50.10 3.22 -5.91
CA ASP A 54 50.78 4.51 -6.04
C ASP A 54 52.19 4.21 -6.61
N ARG A 55 52.82 5.22 -7.23
CA ARG A 55 54.13 5.26 -7.94
C ARG A 55 54.13 5.03 -9.46
N ARG A 56 54.65 6.05 -10.16
CA ARG A 56 55.41 6.02 -11.44
C ARG A 56 56.84 5.45 -11.21
N PRO A 57 57.71 5.21 -12.22
CA PRO A 57 57.73 5.68 -13.62
C PRO A 57 58.05 4.55 -14.67
N GLU A 58 58.58 4.70 -15.91
CA GLU A 58 59.14 5.80 -16.73
C GLU A 58 59.06 5.46 -18.26
N GLU A 59 59.67 6.28 -19.14
CA GLU A 59 60.33 6.03 -20.47
C GLU A 59 60.11 4.72 -21.29
N THR A 60 60.11 4.69 -22.64
CA THR A 60 60.72 5.56 -23.69
C THR A 60 59.93 5.56 -25.05
N ALA A 61 60.42 6.30 -26.06
CA ALA A 61 59.87 6.51 -27.42
C ALA A 61 59.75 5.23 -28.32
N ASN A 62 59.10 5.24 -29.51
CA ASN A 62 59.58 5.94 -30.72
C ASN A 62 58.58 6.08 -31.91
N ALA A 63 59.00 6.90 -32.89
CA ALA A 63 58.35 7.45 -34.09
C ALA A 63 57.48 6.58 -35.05
N GLY A 64 56.64 7.29 -35.83
CA GLY A 64 55.98 6.85 -37.07
C GLY A 64 55.30 8.03 -37.80
N ASP A 65 55.66 8.31 -39.05
CA ASP A 65 55.37 9.57 -39.78
C ASP A 65 54.70 9.33 -41.16
N ALA A 66 54.41 10.40 -41.92
CA ALA A 66 53.87 10.50 -43.30
C ALA A 66 52.33 10.53 -43.45
N SER A 67 51.74 11.32 -44.39
CA SER A 67 52.29 12.30 -45.35
C SER A 67 51.28 13.38 -45.79
N ASN A 68 51.81 14.51 -46.30
CA ASN A 68 51.05 15.60 -46.96
C ASN A 68 50.89 15.39 -48.47
N SER A 69 49.87 16.00 -49.10
CA SER A 69 50.02 16.90 -50.27
C SER A 69 48.74 17.66 -50.67
N PRO A 70 48.82 18.90 -51.20
CA PRO A 70 47.72 19.72 -51.72
C PRO A 70 47.78 19.72 -53.30
N PRO A 71 47.31 20.73 -54.08
CA PRO A 71 46.43 21.89 -53.82
C PRO A 71 45.29 22.08 -54.88
N GLN A 72 44.45 23.12 -54.73
CA GLN A 72 44.30 24.23 -55.72
C GLN A 72 43.18 25.20 -55.33
N SER A 73 43.22 26.40 -55.93
CA SER A 73 42.27 27.52 -55.74
C SER A 73 41.65 27.91 -57.08
N ASP A 74 40.39 28.37 -57.11
CA ASP A 74 40.08 29.48 -58.03
C ASP A 74 38.82 30.33 -57.74
N THR A 75 38.92 31.59 -58.18
CA THR A 75 37.91 32.64 -58.44
C THR A 75 36.53 32.70 -57.73
N ASN A 76 36.45 33.54 -56.69
CA ASN A 76 35.88 34.91 -56.75
C ASN A 76 34.48 35.13 -57.40
N LYS A 77 33.45 35.50 -56.60
CA LYS A 77 32.80 36.85 -56.67
C LYS A 77 31.71 37.18 -55.63
N ASN A 78 31.78 38.44 -55.17
CA ASN A 78 30.70 39.37 -54.80
C ASN A 78 29.89 39.26 -53.48
N ALA A 79 30.15 40.26 -52.64
CA ALA A 79 29.18 41.10 -51.92
C ALA A 79 28.31 40.52 -50.78
N THR A 80 28.73 40.80 -49.54
CA THR A 80 27.82 41.22 -48.46
C THR A 80 28.52 42.30 -47.62
N THR A 81 27.76 43.29 -47.13
CA THR A 81 28.26 44.43 -46.36
C THR A 81 28.71 44.03 -44.95
N THR A 82 29.78 44.62 -44.45
CA THR A 82 30.25 44.42 -43.07
C THR A 82 29.31 45.09 -42.06
N SER A 83 28.62 44.28 -41.25
CA SER A 83 28.09 44.69 -39.94
C SER A 83 28.98 44.13 -38.84
N THR A 84 29.58 45.00 -38.03
CA THR A 84 30.41 44.61 -36.88
C THR A 84 29.54 43.98 -35.79
N VAL A 85 29.76 42.70 -35.51
CA VAL A 85 29.27 42.06 -34.29
C VAL A 85 30.27 42.38 -33.18
N GLU A 86 29.82 43.02 -32.12
CA GLU A 86 30.63 43.25 -30.92
C GLU A 86 30.79 41.93 -30.14
N ASN A 87 32.01 41.63 -29.69
CA ASN A 87 32.23 40.49 -28.79
C ASN A 87 31.61 40.80 -27.43
N ILE A 88 30.65 40.00 -27.00
CA ILE A 88 30.02 40.12 -25.69
C ILE A 88 30.95 39.53 -24.62
N ASP A 89 31.14 40.28 -23.54
CA ASP A 89 32.10 39.95 -22.48
C ASP A 89 31.54 38.90 -21.49
N ILE A 90 32.39 37.93 -21.15
CA ILE A 90 32.14 36.88 -20.15
C ILE A 90 32.08 37.46 -18.73
N SER A 91 32.61 38.68 -18.50
CA SER A 91 32.45 39.42 -17.23
C SER A 91 30.98 39.68 -16.85
N SER A 92 30.07 39.69 -17.84
CA SER A 92 28.65 40.04 -17.68
C SER A 92 27.85 39.14 -16.73
N TRP A 93 28.35 37.94 -16.41
CA TRP A 93 27.73 37.04 -15.42
C TRP A 93 28.32 37.16 -14.01
N ALA A 94 29.50 37.75 -13.82
CA ALA A 94 30.24 37.68 -12.56
C ALA A 94 29.80 38.71 -11.49
N ASN A 95 28.56 39.21 -11.57
CA ASN A 95 28.06 40.36 -10.82
C ASN A 95 26.53 40.30 -10.58
N VAL A 96 25.87 39.12 -10.60
CA VAL A 96 24.39 39.05 -10.56
C VAL A 96 23.82 39.65 -9.25
N TRP A 97 24.52 39.43 -8.13
CA TRP A 97 24.18 40.01 -6.84
C TRP A 97 24.39 41.53 -6.77
N SER A 98 25.40 42.05 -7.47
CA SER A 98 25.75 43.48 -7.53
C SER A 98 24.75 44.24 -8.42
N GLU A 99 24.33 43.64 -9.53
CA GLU A 99 23.29 44.16 -10.42
C GLU A 99 21.91 44.16 -9.76
N ALA A 100 21.56 43.09 -9.04
CA ALA A 100 20.36 43.04 -8.21
C ALA A 100 20.38 44.09 -7.08
N TYR A 101 21.54 44.35 -6.49
CA TYR A 101 21.72 45.37 -5.46
C TYR A 101 21.55 46.79 -6.03
N GLU A 102 22.20 47.12 -7.15
CA GLU A 102 22.04 48.44 -7.80
C GLU A 102 20.62 48.67 -8.31
N ASN A 103 19.90 47.63 -8.76
CA ASN A 103 18.47 47.74 -9.10
C ASN A 103 17.63 48.19 -7.89
N VAL A 104 17.75 47.53 -6.74
CA VAL A 104 17.00 47.91 -5.51
C VAL A 104 17.46 49.28 -4.96
N LYS A 105 18.72 49.64 -5.18
CA LYS A 105 19.32 50.93 -4.77
C LYS A 105 18.91 52.11 -5.65
N THR A 106 18.61 51.87 -6.93
CA THR A 106 18.12 52.89 -7.87
C THR A 106 16.60 53.00 -7.93
N ASP A 107 15.88 51.99 -7.43
CA ASP A 107 14.42 51.98 -7.27
C ASP A 107 13.93 53.10 -6.31
N PRO A 108 13.09 54.04 -6.77
CA PRO A 108 12.51 55.08 -5.92
C PRO A 108 11.64 54.56 -4.77
N GLU A 109 11.03 53.39 -4.90
CA GLU A 109 10.17 52.81 -3.86
C GLU A 109 10.95 51.99 -2.82
N HIS A 110 12.14 51.47 -3.16
CA HIS A 110 12.82 50.43 -2.36
C HIS A 110 14.24 50.82 -1.90
N SER A 111 14.87 51.82 -2.50
CA SER A 111 16.18 52.34 -2.09
C SER A 111 16.24 52.80 -0.63
N GLU A 112 15.16 53.39 -0.10
CA GLU A 112 15.08 53.81 1.31
C GLU A 112 15.03 52.61 2.28
N LEU A 113 14.45 51.47 1.87
CA LEU A 113 14.42 50.23 2.65
C LEU A 113 15.83 49.61 2.72
N LEU A 114 16.55 49.59 1.59
CA LEU A 114 17.91 49.07 1.49
C LEU A 114 18.88 49.87 2.37
N GLN A 115 18.83 51.21 2.31
CA GLN A 115 19.64 52.06 3.20
C GLN A 115 19.35 51.85 4.69
N LYS A 116 18.09 51.58 5.06
CA LYS A 116 17.71 51.25 6.44
C LYS A 116 18.26 49.89 6.87
N LEU A 117 18.20 48.89 5.98
CA LEU A 117 18.77 47.56 6.21
C LEU A 117 20.29 47.61 6.42
N GLU A 118 21.04 48.33 5.57
CA GLU A 118 22.49 48.49 5.76
C GLU A 118 22.86 49.22 7.07
N ARG A 119 22.07 50.22 7.48
CA ARG A 119 22.29 50.94 8.75
C ARG A 119 22.04 50.04 9.95
N PHE A 120 21.06 49.14 9.85
CA PHE A 120 20.78 48.13 10.87
C PHE A 120 21.95 47.12 10.98
N LEU A 121 22.30 46.45 9.88
CA LEU A 121 23.32 45.39 9.85
C LEU A 121 24.75 45.91 10.10
N GLY A 122 25.05 47.17 9.73
CA GLY A 122 26.35 47.79 9.96
C GLY A 122 26.60 48.24 11.41
N ASN A 123 25.54 48.57 12.17
CA ASN A 123 25.69 49.19 13.50
C ASN A 123 25.69 48.20 14.68
N GLU A 124 25.35 46.93 14.50
CA GLU A 124 25.29 45.92 15.57
C GLU A 124 26.67 45.42 16.07
N GLY A 125 27.60 46.36 16.29
CA GLY A 125 28.89 46.17 16.97
C GLY A 125 29.13 47.11 18.15
N ARG A 126 28.19 48.02 18.46
CA ARG A 126 28.20 48.92 19.64
C ARG A 126 26.78 49.14 20.15
N ASP A 127 26.66 49.52 21.42
CA ASP A 127 25.37 49.82 22.05
C ASP A 127 24.70 51.07 21.43
N LEU A 128 23.42 50.94 21.11
CA LEU A 128 22.67 51.89 20.27
C LEU A 128 21.86 52.90 21.09
N GLU A 129 22.37 53.30 22.27
CA GLU A 129 21.71 54.25 23.17
C GLU A 129 22.16 55.72 22.99
N THR A 130 23.17 55.98 22.15
CA THR A 130 23.79 57.33 22.00
C THR A 130 23.78 57.85 20.56
N LEU A 131 22.61 57.82 19.88
CA LEU A 131 22.46 58.32 18.50
C LEU A 131 21.22 59.21 18.26
N ASP A 132 20.54 59.70 19.31
CA ASP A 132 19.52 60.75 19.18
C ASP A 132 20.14 62.18 19.07
N ASP A 133 21.46 62.35 19.29
CA ASP A 133 22.16 63.65 19.46
C ASP A 133 23.24 63.97 18.38
N VAL A 134 23.05 63.56 17.12
CA VAL A 134 23.97 63.95 16.02
C VAL A 134 23.17 64.56 14.86
N GLU A 135 23.33 65.87 14.65
CA GLU A 135 22.80 66.59 13.49
C GLU A 135 23.43 66.12 12.16
N PRO A 136 22.75 66.27 11.02
CA PRO A 136 23.27 65.86 9.73
C PRO A 136 24.46 66.73 9.30
N SER A 137 25.68 66.23 9.52
CA SER A 137 26.90 66.86 9.02
C SER A 137 27.10 66.59 7.52
N ASP A 138 26.97 67.62 6.70
CA ASP A 138 27.30 67.57 5.27
C ASP A 138 28.81 67.33 5.03
N ASP A 139 29.21 66.14 4.58
CA ASP A 139 30.52 65.91 3.93
C ASP A 139 30.44 64.81 2.85
N PRO A 140 30.47 65.15 1.55
CA PRO A 140 30.28 64.21 0.45
C PRO A 140 31.59 63.49 0.05
N SER A 141 31.96 62.43 0.77
CA SER A 141 33.06 61.53 0.36
C SER A 141 32.60 60.08 0.13
N ALA A 142 32.91 59.54 -1.06
CA ALA A 142 32.48 58.21 -1.53
C ALA A 142 33.19 57.02 -0.82
N THR A 143 34.05 57.30 0.16
CA THR A 143 34.87 56.33 0.90
C THR A 143 34.13 55.60 2.04
N ASN A 144 32.89 56.00 2.36
CA ASN A 144 32.16 55.49 3.53
C ASN A 144 31.12 54.39 3.24
N HIS A 145 30.99 53.93 1.99
CA HIS A 145 30.06 52.86 1.61
C HIS A 145 30.75 51.48 1.57
N ASP A 146 31.87 51.39 0.85
CA ASP A 146 32.73 50.19 0.77
C ASP A 146 33.24 49.73 2.15
N SER A 147 33.57 50.66 3.03
CA SER A 147 33.93 50.38 4.43
C SER A 147 32.78 49.78 5.25
N ARG A 148 31.53 50.21 5.00
CA ARG A 148 30.32 49.68 5.64
C ARG A 148 29.97 48.28 5.11
N LEU A 149 30.07 48.05 3.80
CA LEU A 149 29.89 46.71 3.21
C LEU A 149 30.91 45.71 3.77
N LYS A 150 32.20 46.07 3.83
CA LYS A 150 33.25 45.23 4.45
C LYS A 150 33.03 44.97 5.95
N THR A 151 32.38 45.91 6.65
CA THR A 151 31.97 45.72 8.05
C THR A 151 30.81 44.73 8.16
N ILE A 152 29.81 44.81 7.28
CA ILE A 152 28.67 43.88 7.21
C ILE A 152 29.13 42.48 6.82
N GLN A 153 30.05 42.36 5.86
CA GLN A 153 30.68 41.11 5.42
C GLN A 153 31.35 40.37 6.59
N ARG A 154 32.25 41.05 7.31
CA ARG A 154 32.90 40.50 8.51
C ARG A 154 31.89 40.14 9.62
N ASN A 155 30.84 40.94 9.80
CA ASN A 155 29.77 40.65 10.75
C ASN A 155 28.96 39.40 10.35
N ALA A 156 28.74 39.16 9.06
CA ALA A 156 28.06 37.97 8.54
C ALA A 156 28.89 36.70 8.79
N GLU A 157 30.18 36.74 8.45
CA GLU A 157 31.14 35.64 8.68
C GLU A 157 31.19 35.25 10.17
N GLU A 158 31.35 36.24 11.05
CA GLU A 158 31.42 36.05 12.51
C GLU A 158 30.11 35.51 13.10
N ARG A 159 28.95 35.78 12.48
CA ARG A 159 27.64 35.22 12.87
C ARG A 159 27.43 33.81 12.32
N LEU A 160 27.82 33.55 11.08
CA LEU A 160 27.78 32.23 10.44
C LEU A 160 28.64 31.22 11.21
N GLU A 161 29.78 31.65 11.75
CA GLU A 161 30.63 30.83 12.60
C GLU A 161 30.00 30.55 13.98
N LYS A 162 29.45 31.56 14.66
CA LYS A 162 28.77 31.38 15.95
C LYS A 162 27.52 30.49 15.86
N LEU A 163 26.88 30.42 14.69
CA LEU A 163 25.73 29.54 14.43
C LEU A 163 26.12 28.05 14.30
N SER A 164 27.37 27.69 14.00
CA SER A 164 27.79 26.27 13.97
C SER A 164 28.04 25.69 15.35
N ASP A 165 28.51 26.52 16.29
CA ASP A 165 28.91 26.06 17.62
C ASP A 165 27.71 26.02 18.58
N ALA A 166 26.68 26.82 18.29
CA ALA A 166 25.45 26.91 19.04
C ALA A 166 24.55 25.66 18.86
N HIS A 167 24.76 24.63 19.69
CA HIS A 167 23.71 23.62 19.93
C HIS A 167 22.47 24.30 20.55
N LEU A 168 21.47 24.58 19.70
CA LEU A 168 20.36 25.50 19.95
C LEU A 168 19.39 25.07 21.06
N SER A 169 19.81 25.28 22.31
CA SER A 169 19.00 25.09 23.52
C SER A 169 18.28 26.39 23.91
N PHE A 170 17.23 26.75 23.15
CA PHE A 170 16.41 27.94 23.41
C PHE A 170 15.74 27.89 24.79
N LYS A 171 16.32 28.60 25.77
CA LYS A 171 15.77 28.80 27.12
C LYS A 171 15.19 30.20 27.27
N ILE A 172 13.88 30.33 27.08
CA ILE A 172 13.17 31.56 27.43
C ILE A 172 12.58 31.39 28.84
N ARG A 173 13.00 32.23 29.78
CA ARG A 173 12.48 32.31 31.17
C ARG A 173 12.33 30.95 31.88
N ASN A 174 13.38 30.12 31.83
CA ASN A 174 13.48 28.84 32.56
C ASN A 174 12.48 27.73 32.18
N GLN A 175 11.83 27.80 31.01
CA GLN A 175 11.17 26.63 30.41
C GLN A 175 11.86 26.24 29.08
N PRO A 176 11.87 24.93 28.72
CA PRO A 176 12.32 24.49 27.42
C PRO A 176 11.27 24.87 26.37
N VAL A 177 11.70 25.57 25.32
CA VAL A 177 10.83 25.87 24.16
C VAL A 177 10.85 24.68 23.20
N ILE A 178 9.69 24.28 22.69
CA ILE A 178 9.60 23.35 21.55
C ILE A 178 9.98 24.16 20.31
N VAL A 179 11.17 23.91 19.76
CA VAL A 179 11.68 24.60 18.57
C VAL A 179 10.95 24.07 17.34
N ARG A 180 10.43 24.95 16.48
CA ARG A 180 9.86 24.55 15.19
C ARG A 180 10.94 23.91 14.31
N GLU A 181 10.60 22.76 13.74
CA GLU A 181 11.51 21.92 12.95
C GLU A 181 12.15 22.69 11.77
N SER A 182 11.41 23.61 11.15
CA SER A 182 11.89 24.48 10.07
C SER A 182 13.12 25.31 10.43
N ILE A 183 13.25 25.74 11.70
CA ILE A 183 14.42 26.49 12.18
C ILE A 183 15.63 25.56 12.33
N LEU A 184 15.40 24.34 12.81
CA LEU A 184 16.44 23.31 12.90
C LEU A 184 16.94 22.90 11.49
N LYS A 185 16.03 22.75 10.52
CA LYS A 185 16.36 22.49 9.10
C LYS A 185 17.22 23.61 8.49
N ALA A 186 16.82 24.87 8.66
CA ALA A 186 17.60 26.01 8.15
C ALA A 186 19.02 26.05 8.73
N VAL A 187 19.17 25.82 10.04
CA VAL A 187 20.49 25.80 10.71
C VAL A 187 21.33 24.58 10.32
N GLN A 188 20.70 23.43 10.10
CA GLN A 188 21.40 22.24 9.56
C GLN A 188 21.95 22.51 8.16
N VAL A 189 21.16 23.06 7.24
CA VAL A 189 21.60 23.36 5.86
C VAL A 189 22.72 24.41 5.84
N ILE A 190 22.63 25.45 6.68
CA ILE A 190 23.72 26.43 6.84
C ILE A 190 25.02 25.77 7.33
N ASN A 191 24.94 24.81 8.25
CA ASN A 191 26.11 24.07 8.71
C ASN A 191 26.68 23.12 7.64
N THR A 192 25.82 22.43 6.87
CA THR A 192 26.24 21.56 5.75
C THR A 192 26.94 22.34 4.64
N LEU A 193 26.46 23.54 4.31
CA LEU A 193 26.98 24.34 3.20
C LEU A 193 27.86 25.52 3.64
N LYS A 194 28.26 25.58 4.91
CA LYS A 194 29.18 26.60 5.47
C LYS A 194 30.38 26.91 4.57
N PRO A 195 31.11 25.94 3.97
CA PRO A 195 32.25 26.26 3.09
C PRO A 195 31.85 27.04 1.82
N VAL A 196 30.70 26.72 1.23
CA VAL A 196 30.17 27.39 0.02
C VAL A 196 29.62 28.77 0.37
N ILE A 197 28.92 28.88 1.51
CA ILE A 197 28.37 30.15 1.99
C ILE A 197 29.51 31.12 2.34
N THR A 198 30.50 30.70 3.14
CA THR A 198 31.70 31.52 3.43
C THR A 198 32.46 31.87 2.15
N GLY A 199 32.61 30.95 1.20
CA GLY A 199 33.27 31.22 -0.08
C GLY A 199 32.60 32.34 -0.90
N ALA A 200 31.26 32.33 -0.98
CA ALA A 200 30.52 33.37 -1.70
C ALA A 200 30.46 34.70 -0.93
N VAL A 201 30.29 34.66 0.40
CA VAL A 201 30.32 35.85 1.28
C VAL A 201 31.67 36.56 1.23
N ALA A 202 32.78 35.80 1.14
CA ALA A 202 34.11 36.36 0.96
C ALA A 202 34.37 36.89 -0.47
N ALA A 203 33.69 36.34 -1.48
CA ALA A 203 33.88 36.72 -2.88
C ALA A 203 33.11 37.98 -3.31
N GLU A 204 31.87 38.17 -2.84
CA GLU A 204 30.99 39.25 -3.31
C GLU A 204 30.33 40.02 -2.15
N PRO A 205 30.69 41.31 -1.93
CA PRO A 205 30.15 42.11 -0.83
C PRO A 205 28.62 42.32 -0.86
N SER A 206 28.00 42.29 -2.04
CA SER A 206 26.53 42.39 -2.15
C SER A 206 25.85 41.13 -1.61
N ALA A 207 26.32 39.93 -1.98
CA ALA A 207 25.80 38.67 -1.43
C ALA A 207 25.97 38.60 0.10
N ALA A 208 27.07 39.16 0.62
CA ALA A 208 27.31 39.26 2.06
C ALA A 208 26.25 40.08 2.82
N LEU A 209 25.60 41.06 2.18
CA LEU A 209 24.51 41.85 2.78
C LEU A 209 23.26 40.99 3.03
N ALA A 210 22.88 40.13 2.09
CA ALA A 210 21.74 39.22 2.26
C ALA A 210 22.03 38.16 3.34
N TRP A 211 23.23 37.56 3.32
CA TRP A 211 23.63 36.59 4.35
C TRP A 211 23.76 37.20 5.76
N ALA A 212 24.09 38.50 5.87
CA ALA A 212 23.96 39.24 7.13
C ALA A 212 22.49 39.37 7.58
N GLY A 213 21.54 39.49 6.65
CA GLY A 213 20.10 39.42 6.91
C GLY A 213 19.69 38.08 7.52
N VAL A 214 19.85 36.98 6.76
CA VAL A 214 19.58 35.59 7.17
C VAL A 214 20.08 35.29 8.59
N THR A 215 21.38 35.52 8.83
CA THR A 215 22.05 35.20 10.12
C THR A 215 21.56 36.05 11.29
N THR A 216 20.96 37.22 11.02
CA THR A 216 20.37 38.10 12.05
C THR A 216 18.94 37.72 12.39
N ILE A 217 18.19 37.13 11.45
CA ILE A 217 16.79 36.73 11.66
C ILE A 217 16.66 35.37 12.37
N LEU A 218 17.50 34.39 12.02
CA LEU A 218 17.40 33.02 12.54
C LEU A 218 17.26 32.92 14.08
N PRO A 219 18.02 33.67 14.91
CA PRO A 219 17.89 33.60 16.37
C PRO A 219 16.57 34.14 16.95
N ILE A 220 15.78 34.88 16.16
CA ILE A 220 14.49 35.48 16.59
C ILE A 220 13.27 34.86 15.90
N LEU A 221 13.47 34.02 14.88
CA LEU A 221 12.41 33.49 14.00
C LEU A 221 11.31 32.69 14.73
N GLU A 222 11.67 31.93 15.79
CA GLU A 222 10.70 31.20 16.64
C GLU A 222 9.66 32.13 17.29
N ASN A 223 10.07 33.35 17.66
CA ASN A 223 9.18 34.36 18.22
C ASN A 223 8.27 34.96 17.14
N ILE A 224 8.63 34.86 15.86
CA ILE A 224 7.90 35.47 14.74
C ILE A 224 6.90 34.46 14.17
N PHE A 225 7.21 33.16 14.14
CA PHE A 225 6.23 32.10 13.88
C PHE A 225 5.02 32.10 14.84
N GLN A 226 5.14 32.74 16.01
CA GLN A 226 4.05 32.93 16.98
C GLN A 226 3.27 34.25 16.77
N GLN A 227 3.64 35.05 15.77
CA GLN A 227 3.09 36.38 15.49
C GLN A 227 2.60 36.53 14.04
N ASP A 228 3.32 35.94 13.07
CA ASP A 228 3.03 35.94 11.64
C ASP A 228 3.64 34.68 11.00
N GLU A 229 2.80 33.70 10.69
CA GLU A 229 3.22 32.38 10.19
C GLU A 229 3.51 32.38 8.68
N ASP A 230 2.76 33.15 7.88
CA ASP A 230 3.01 33.31 6.44
C ASP A 230 4.35 34.03 6.19
N ALA A 231 4.65 35.10 6.93
CA ALA A 231 5.94 35.80 6.82
C ALA A 231 7.13 34.90 7.20
N ALA A 232 7.02 34.17 8.31
CA ALA A 232 8.09 33.28 8.78
C ALA A 232 8.30 32.06 7.84
N THR A 233 7.23 31.56 7.22
CA THR A 233 7.29 30.47 6.24
C THR A 233 7.89 30.94 4.92
N GLY A 234 7.41 32.05 4.36
CA GLY A 234 7.97 32.63 3.12
C GLY A 234 9.45 32.97 3.25
N LEU A 235 9.86 33.52 4.40
CA LEU A 235 11.29 33.76 4.68
C LEU A 235 12.10 32.45 4.75
N THR A 236 11.56 31.42 5.42
CA THR A 236 12.24 30.11 5.50
C THR A 236 12.47 29.52 4.10
N ASN A 237 11.49 29.66 3.21
CA ASN A 237 11.61 29.20 1.83
C ASN A 237 12.61 30.06 1.02
N ILE A 238 12.66 31.38 1.28
CA ILE A 238 13.69 32.28 0.70
C ILE A 238 15.10 31.83 1.12
N PHE A 239 15.32 31.42 2.37
CA PHE A 239 16.62 30.89 2.80
C PHE A 239 17.02 29.65 1.98
N PHE A 240 16.09 28.73 1.73
CA PHE A 240 16.35 27.56 0.87
C PHE A 240 16.59 27.96 -0.60
N LEU A 241 15.89 28.97 -1.14
CA LEU A 241 16.17 29.48 -2.49
C LEU A 241 17.54 30.15 -2.61
N MET A 242 17.93 30.96 -1.61
CA MET A 242 19.28 31.57 -1.56
C MET A 242 20.35 30.49 -1.56
N VAL A 243 20.23 29.48 -0.70
CA VAL A 243 21.13 28.31 -0.68
C VAL A 243 21.16 27.60 -2.04
N ARG A 244 19.99 27.35 -2.64
CA ARG A 244 19.83 26.61 -3.91
C ARG A 244 20.55 27.30 -5.07
N TYR A 245 20.42 28.62 -5.17
CA TYR A 245 21.10 29.39 -6.22
C TYR A 245 22.53 29.83 -5.82
N GLN A 246 22.96 29.66 -4.57
CA GLN A 246 24.36 29.82 -4.15
C GLN A 246 25.30 28.80 -4.81
N GLY A 247 24.81 27.59 -5.12
CA GLY A 247 25.57 26.57 -5.85
C GLY A 247 25.81 26.91 -7.34
N PHE A 248 25.27 28.03 -7.81
CA PHE A 248 25.32 28.48 -9.20
C PHE A 248 26.56 29.36 -9.42
N HIS A 249 27.76 28.77 -9.38
CA HIS A 249 29.00 29.51 -9.64
C HIS A 249 28.98 30.14 -11.04
N GLU A 250 28.89 31.48 -11.07
CA GLU A 250 28.70 32.30 -12.28
C GLU A 250 29.75 32.02 -13.38
N ARG A 251 30.99 31.68 -12.99
CA ARG A 251 32.08 31.31 -13.90
C ARG A 251 31.99 29.87 -14.43
N ASP A 252 31.46 28.94 -13.64
CA ASP A 252 31.39 27.53 -14.02
C ASP A 252 30.20 27.28 -14.96
N PHE A 253 29.07 27.93 -14.72
CA PHE A 253 27.90 27.82 -15.60
C PHE A 253 28.16 28.45 -16.98
N ALA A 254 28.77 29.66 -17.00
CA ALA A 254 29.10 30.35 -18.25
C ALA A 254 30.18 29.63 -19.08
N SER A 255 31.10 28.88 -18.46
CA SER A 255 32.13 28.12 -19.17
C SER A 255 31.65 26.72 -19.62
N GLN A 256 30.83 26.03 -18.83
CA GLN A 256 30.31 24.70 -19.17
C GLN A 256 29.34 24.70 -20.36
N LEU A 257 28.73 25.84 -20.70
CA LEU A 257 27.84 25.98 -21.85
C LEU A 257 28.56 26.42 -23.15
N GLN A 258 29.87 26.66 -23.13
CA GLN A 258 30.66 26.97 -24.34
C GLN A 258 31.17 25.70 -25.05
N SER A 259 30.29 24.75 -25.35
CA SER A 259 30.55 23.72 -26.38
C SER A 259 30.37 24.34 -27.77
N PRO A 260 31.34 24.26 -28.71
CA PRO A 260 31.38 25.08 -29.91
C PRO A 260 30.49 24.56 -31.06
N SER A 261 29.20 24.38 -30.81
CA SER A 261 28.21 23.94 -31.81
C SER A 261 26.78 24.43 -31.50
N GLU A 262 26.12 24.97 -32.53
CA GLU A 262 24.67 25.22 -32.65
C GLU A 262 24.02 26.45 -31.97
N SER A 263 23.94 27.53 -32.76
CA SER A 263 22.83 28.51 -32.83
C SER A 263 22.64 29.54 -31.69
N GLY A 264 22.06 30.69 -32.05
CA GLY A 264 21.85 31.84 -31.15
C GLY A 264 20.75 31.67 -30.10
N GLY A 265 19.90 30.64 -30.19
CA GLY A 265 18.80 30.45 -29.23
C GLY A 265 19.29 30.23 -27.79
N SER A 266 20.41 29.55 -27.63
CA SER A 266 21.04 29.26 -26.33
C SER A 266 21.56 30.54 -25.64
N GLN A 267 21.99 31.55 -26.40
CA GLN A 267 22.43 32.84 -25.85
C GLN A 267 21.26 33.71 -25.38
N GLU A 268 20.11 33.65 -26.08
CA GLU A 268 18.90 34.37 -25.66
C GLU A 268 18.27 33.73 -24.42
N LEU A 269 18.28 32.39 -24.31
CA LEU A 269 17.84 31.69 -23.10
C LEU A 269 18.75 31.98 -21.90
N LEU A 270 20.07 32.05 -22.12
CA LEU A 270 21.03 32.46 -21.09
C LEU A 270 20.75 33.86 -20.54
N SER A 271 20.60 34.87 -21.40
CA SER A 271 20.32 36.24 -20.93
C SER A 271 18.97 36.36 -20.22
N ARG A 272 17.94 35.62 -20.67
CA ARG A 272 16.65 35.50 -19.97
C ARG A 272 16.82 34.91 -18.56
N VAL A 273 17.55 33.81 -18.41
CA VAL A 273 17.82 33.18 -17.09
C VAL A 273 18.61 34.11 -16.17
N LYS A 274 19.61 34.84 -16.69
CA LYS A 274 20.33 35.86 -15.91
C LYS A 274 19.37 36.94 -15.38
N ASN A 275 18.53 37.50 -16.25
CA ASN A 275 17.63 38.59 -15.89
C ASN A 275 16.59 38.16 -14.84
N GLU A 276 16.09 36.91 -14.92
CA GLU A 276 15.21 36.33 -13.90
C GLU A 276 15.93 36.12 -12.56
N LEU A 277 17.21 35.70 -12.56
CA LEU A 277 18.03 35.61 -11.34
C LEU A 277 18.30 36.97 -10.70
N VAL A 278 18.61 37.99 -11.50
CA VAL A 278 18.72 39.39 -11.02
C VAL A 278 17.40 39.84 -10.38
N SER A 279 16.26 39.55 -11.01
CA SER A 279 14.93 39.87 -10.46
C SER A 279 14.63 39.11 -9.15
N LEU A 280 15.01 37.83 -9.07
CA LEU A 280 14.86 37.00 -7.87
C LEU A 280 15.61 37.60 -6.68
N TYR A 281 16.91 37.88 -6.84
CA TYR A 281 17.74 38.46 -5.78
C TYR A 281 17.26 39.87 -5.38
N SER A 282 16.77 40.65 -6.35
CA SER A 282 16.19 41.98 -6.08
C SER A 282 14.95 41.88 -5.18
N LYS A 283 14.03 40.94 -5.44
CA LYS A 283 12.87 40.70 -4.56
C LYS A 283 13.26 40.12 -3.20
N ILE A 284 14.32 39.30 -3.12
CA ILE A 284 14.82 38.75 -1.85
C ILE A 284 15.32 39.87 -0.93
N TYR A 285 16.16 40.79 -1.42
CA TYR A 285 16.58 41.97 -0.63
C TYR A 285 15.39 42.76 -0.09
N VAL A 286 14.37 42.98 -0.92
CA VAL A 286 13.16 43.73 -0.53
C VAL A 286 12.34 42.98 0.52
N TYR A 287 12.25 41.65 0.44
CA TYR A 287 11.59 40.81 1.43
C TYR A 287 12.35 40.84 2.77
N GLU A 288 13.66 40.61 2.77
CA GLU A 288 14.49 40.64 3.99
C GLU A 288 14.49 42.03 4.64
N ALA A 289 14.60 43.10 3.85
CA ALA A 289 14.54 44.47 4.37
C ALA A 289 13.20 44.76 5.06
N ARG A 290 12.07 44.40 4.44
CA ARG A 290 10.73 44.53 5.05
C ARG A 290 10.64 43.71 6.33
N PHE A 291 11.13 42.47 6.32
CA PHE A 291 11.03 41.54 7.46
C PHE A 291 11.84 42.03 8.67
N ILE A 292 13.09 42.46 8.45
CA ILE A 292 13.98 42.98 9.49
C ILE A 292 13.44 44.31 10.06
N LEU A 293 12.87 45.18 9.23
CA LEU A 293 12.30 46.46 9.68
C LEU A 293 10.96 46.30 10.40
N GLN A 294 10.20 45.22 10.13
CA GLN A 294 8.93 44.91 10.80
C GLN A 294 9.13 44.16 12.14
N TYR A 295 10.10 43.24 12.21
CA TYR A 295 10.29 42.32 13.34
C TYR A 295 11.62 42.48 14.12
N GLY A 296 12.49 43.41 13.74
CA GLY A 296 13.80 43.64 14.34
C GLY A 296 13.75 44.10 15.81
N LYS A 297 14.31 43.30 16.72
CA LYS A 297 14.29 43.55 18.17
C LYS A 297 15.33 44.58 18.65
N ARG A 298 15.08 45.90 18.46
CA ARG A 298 15.58 46.99 19.34
C ARG A 298 14.99 48.39 19.02
N ASN A 299 13.88 48.71 19.71
CA ASN A 299 13.34 50.06 20.00
C ASN A 299 12.87 51.02 18.86
N LYS A 300 11.97 51.94 19.27
CA LYS A 300 11.31 53.07 18.55
C LYS A 300 10.70 52.80 17.16
N ALA A 301 11.43 52.25 16.18
CA ALA A 301 10.97 52.04 14.80
C ALA A 301 9.67 51.23 14.70
N HIS A 302 9.47 50.29 15.62
CA HIS A 302 8.30 49.41 15.77
C HIS A 302 6.95 50.15 15.91
N ARG A 303 6.93 51.47 16.16
CA ARG A 303 5.70 52.30 16.13
C ARG A 303 5.46 53.03 14.81
N ALA A 304 6.51 53.30 14.04
CA ALA A 304 6.42 54.02 12.77
C ALA A 304 5.95 53.11 11.64
N LEU A 305 6.45 51.86 11.60
CA LEU A 305 6.03 50.85 10.63
C LEU A 305 4.70 50.14 10.99
N ARG A 306 3.80 50.80 11.75
CA ARG A 306 2.50 50.24 12.16
C ARG A 306 1.42 50.30 11.05
N ASN A 307 1.77 50.77 9.86
CA ASN A 307 0.97 50.57 8.65
C ASN A 307 1.30 49.19 8.08
N SER A 308 0.75 48.16 8.73
CA SER A 308 1.15 46.76 8.51
C SER A 308 0.88 46.29 7.10
N LEU A 309 1.87 45.59 6.51
CA LEU A 309 1.59 44.55 5.53
C LEU A 309 0.71 43.48 6.18
N SER A 310 -0.25 42.94 5.42
CA SER A 310 -1.09 41.82 5.86
C SER A 310 -0.41 40.47 5.62
N ALA A 311 -0.95 39.39 6.19
CA ALA A 311 -0.53 38.03 5.87
C ALA A 311 -0.70 37.73 4.36
N ASP A 312 -1.77 38.26 3.73
CA ASP A 312 -1.98 38.16 2.28
C ASP A 312 -0.88 38.90 1.48
N ASP A 313 -0.34 40.01 1.98
CA ASP A 313 0.77 40.72 1.32
C ASP A 313 2.10 39.95 1.43
N TRP A 314 2.36 39.29 2.57
CA TRP A 314 3.51 38.40 2.73
C TRP A 314 3.41 37.17 1.84
N LYS A 315 2.24 36.54 1.80
CA LYS A 315 1.92 35.38 0.97
C LYS A 315 2.01 35.71 -0.51
N LYS A 316 1.48 36.86 -0.93
CA LYS A 316 1.62 37.40 -2.29
C LYS A 316 3.10 37.67 -2.62
N SER A 317 3.86 38.28 -1.71
CA SER A 317 5.29 38.54 -1.91
C SER A 317 6.11 37.26 -2.05
N TRP A 318 5.74 36.18 -1.35
CA TRP A 318 6.34 34.85 -1.54
C TRP A 318 5.96 34.23 -2.90
N LEU A 319 4.68 34.20 -3.26
CA LEU A 319 4.21 33.66 -4.55
C LEU A 319 4.87 34.38 -5.75
N ASP A 320 5.16 35.67 -5.60
CA ASP A 320 5.87 36.51 -6.57
C ASP A 320 7.37 36.14 -6.75
N ILE A 321 7.97 35.48 -5.77
CA ILE A 321 9.36 34.97 -5.74
C ILE A 321 9.37 33.51 -6.24
N GLU A 322 8.46 32.68 -5.73
CA GLU A 322 8.23 31.31 -6.16
C GLU A 322 7.93 31.22 -7.66
N SER A 323 7.15 32.15 -8.20
CA SER A 323 6.88 32.27 -9.64
C SER A 323 8.13 32.57 -10.47
N ILE A 324 9.10 33.33 -9.96
CA ILE A 324 10.39 33.58 -10.64
C ILE A 324 11.26 32.32 -10.61
N SER A 325 11.41 31.69 -9.44
CA SER A 325 12.16 30.44 -9.28
C SER A 325 11.65 29.33 -10.22
N ASN A 326 10.32 29.17 -10.30
CA ASN A 326 9.69 28.21 -11.23
C ASN A 326 9.91 28.53 -12.72
N ARG A 327 10.16 29.79 -13.10
CA ARG A 327 10.54 30.15 -14.50
C ARG A 327 12.01 29.86 -14.78
N ILE A 328 12.90 30.15 -13.82
CA ILE A 328 14.33 29.80 -13.89
C ILE A 328 14.47 28.27 -14.06
N ASP A 329 13.79 27.48 -13.22
CA ASP A 329 13.87 26.02 -13.25
C ASP A 329 13.39 25.42 -14.59
N LYS A 330 12.31 25.97 -15.17
CA LYS A 330 11.82 25.60 -16.50
C LYS A 330 12.77 26.02 -17.63
N GLY A 331 13.48 27.14 -17.47
CA GLY A 331 14.54 27.55 -18.40
C GLY A 331 15.76 26.62 -18.35
N VAL A 332 16.20 26.25 -17.15
CA VAL A 332 17.37 25.39 -16.92
C VAL A 332 17.11 23.94 -17.36
N THR A 333 15.92 23.40 -17.11
CA THR A 333 15.58 22.01 -17.54
C THR A 333 15.39 21.86 -19.06
N ALA A 334 15.25 22.95 -19.82
CA ALA A 334 14.93 22.89 -21.25
C ALA A 334 16.12 22.64 -22.20
N GLN A 335 17.39 22.80 -21.75
CA GLN A 335 18.57 22.72 -22.66
C GLN A 335 19.86 22.10 -22.08
N VAL A 336 19.91 21.69 -20.81
CA VAL A 336 21.20 21.46 -20.13
C VAL A 336 21.75 20.03 -20.25
N ASN A 337 23.06 19.95 -20.51
CA ASN A 337 23.81 18.72 -20.77
C ASN A 337 24.15 17.90 -19.50
N VAL A 338 24.53 16.63 -19.70
CA VAL A 338 24.67 15.58 -18.67
C VAL A 338 25.62 15.93 -17.49
N ALA A 339 26.58 16.83 -17.67
CA ALA A 339 27.54 17.20 -16.62
C ALA A 339 26.89 18.00 -15.47
N THR A 340 26.17 19.07 -15.79
CA THR A 340 25.50 19.96 -14.82
C THR A 340 24.40 19.23 -14.03
N LEU A 341 23.84 18.18 -14.66
CA LEU A 341 22.88 17.23 -14.08
C LEU A 341 23.42 16.49 -12.84
N LYS A 342 24.75 16.39 -12.65
CA LYS A 342 25.34 15.83 -11.41
C LYS A 342 25.22 16.78 -10.21
N THR A 343 25.54 18.07 -10.39
CA THR A 343 25.45 19.07 -9.32
C THR A 343 23.99 19.31 -8.94
N TRP A 344 23.09 19.32 -9.92
CA TRP A 344 21.64 19.41 -9.70
C TRP A 344 21.10 18.19 -8.93
N LYS A 345 21.60 16.98 -9.23
CA LYS A 345 21.28 15.78 -8.43
C LYS A 345 21.77 15.87 -7.00
N ALA A 346 22.98 16.35 -6.73
CA ALA A 346 23.49 16.44 -5.35
C ALA A 346 22.64 17.37 -4.44
N VAL A 347 21.99 18.40 -5.01
CA VAL A 347 21.01 19.24 -4.29
C VAL A 347 19.68 18.51 -4.11
N ASN A 348 19.20 17.82 -5.15
CA ASN A 348 17.98 17.02 -5.06
C ASN A 348 18.11 15.84 -4.07
N ASP A 349 19.28 15.19 -3.97
CA ASP A 349 19.54 14.09 -3.03
C ASP A 349 19.41 14.55 -1.56
N VAL A 350 19.79 15.81 -1.27
CA VAL A 350 19.61 16.44 0.05
C VAL A 350 18.14 16.77 0.30
N GLN A 351 17.43 17.29 -0.70
CA GLN A 351 15.98 17.50 -0.59
C GLN A 351 15.25 16.16 -0.39
N GLU A 352 15.64 15.09 -1.08
CA GLU A 352 15.08 13.75 -0.90
C GLU A 352 15.31 13.21 0.53
N GLN A 353 16.46 13.48 1.17
CA GLN A 353 16.66 13.10 2.58
C GLN A 353 15.78 13.90 3.55
N VAL A 354 15.39 15.14 3.22
CA VAL A 354 14.48 15.96 4.04
C VAL A 354 13.02 15.56 3.81
N GLU A 355 12.62 15.34 2.55
CA GLU A 355 11.31 14.78 2.19
C GLU A 355 11.11 13.39 2.80
N ARG A 356 12.15 12.56 2.93
CA ARG A 356 12.12 11.28 3.66
C ARG A 356 11.82 11.44 5.17
N LEU A 357 12.14 12.57 5.80
CA LEU A 357 11.80 12.84 7.20
C LEU A 357 10.36 13.35 7.34
N GLU A 358 9.94 14.27 6.48
CA GLU A 358 8.56 14.79 6.47
C GLU A 358 7.56 13.71 6.09
N THR A 359 7.88 12.88 5.09
CA THR A 359 7.07 11.70 4.75
C THR A 359 7.03 10.67 5.87
N MET A 360 8.05 10.50 6.71
CA MET A 360 7.95 9.56 7.84
C MET A 360 6.88 9.99 8.86
N GLN A 361 6.80 11.28 9.23
CA GLN A 361 5.76 11.75 10.16
C GLN A 361 4.39 11.86 9.49
N HIS A 362 4.30 12.40 8.27
CA HIS A 362 3.03 12.46 7.56
C HIS A 362 2.50 11.08 7.13
N HIS A 363 3.36 10.09 6.81
CA HIS A 363 2.93 8.71 6.58
C HIS A 363 2.44 8.04 7.87
N PHE A 364 2.91 8.43 9.05
CA PHE A 364 2.40 7.87 10.30
C PHE A 364 0.93 8.27 10.51
N ASP A 365 0.64 9.58 10.50
CA ASP A 365 -0.74 10.09 10.62
C ASP A 365 -1.63 9.63 9.46
N ARG A 366 -1.10 9.62 8.21
CA ARG A 366 -1.83 9.13 7.03
C ARG A 366 -2.16 7.64 7.14
N ARG A 367 -1.20 6.80 7.55
CA ARG A 367 -1.45 5.35 7.75
C ARG A 367 -2.42 5.11 8.90
N GLN A 368 -2.32 5.85 10.01
CA GLN A 368 -3.26 5.70 11.12
C GLN A 368 -4.69 6.07 10.72
N LEU A 369 -4.87 7.14 9.93
CA LEU A 369 -6.20 7.53 9.42
C LEU A 369 -6.71 6.57 8.33
N LEU A 370 -5.86 6.09 7.41
CA LEU A 370 -6.25 5.06 6.43
C LEU A 370 -6.56 3.71 7.09
N GLN A 371 -5.88 3.33 8.17
CA GLN A 371 -6.20 2.14 8.97
C GLN A 371 -7.58 2.23 9.65
N SER A 372 -8.07 3.45 9.93
CA SER A 372 -9.43 3.65 10.49
C SER A 372 -10.57 3.28 9.52
N LEU A 373 -10.26 3.07 8.23
CA LEU A 373 -11.21 2.55 7.23
C LEU A 373 -11.57 1.06 7.42
N GLN A 374 -10.87 0.32 8.30
CA GLN A 374 -11.18 -1.09 8.63
C GLN A 374 -11.29 -2.00 7.39
N VAL A 375 -10.30 -1.94 6.50
CA VAL A 375 -10.35 -2.58 5.16
C VAL A 375 -10.15 -4.09 5.16
N THR A 376 -10.69 -4.77 4.14
CA THR A 376 -10.64 -6.23 4.01
C THR A 376 -9.29 -6.71 3.47
N GLY A 377 -8.28 -6.76 4.33
CA GLY A 377 -6.92 -7.22 3.97
C GLY A 377 -6.81 -8.68 3.47
N ASN A 378 -7.92 -9.42 3.38
CA ASN A 378 -8.02 -10.75 2.77
C ASN A 378 -8.88 -10.80 1.49
N ALA A 379 -9.27 -9.64 0.94
CA ALA A 379 -9.97 -9.53 -0.35
C ALA A 379 -9.03 -9.20 -1.53
N SER A 380 -7.80 -8.75 -1.27
CA SER A 380 -6.82 -8.45 -2.31
C SER A 380 -6.25 -9.72 -2.98
N TYR A 381 -5.76 -9.56 -4.20
CA TYR A 381 -5.24 -10.65 -5.03
C TYR A 381 -3.99 -11.33 -4.41
N ASP A 382 -3.15 -10.54 -3.75
CA ASP A 382 -1.89 -10.92 -3.11
C ASP A 382 -2.09 -11.57 -1.73
N SER A 383 -3.32 -11.52 -1.18
CA SER A 383 -3.55 -11.86 0.22
C SER A 383 -3.12 -13.30 0.57
N TYR A 384 -2.71 -13.52 1.82
CA TYR A 384 -2.26 -14.82 2.33
C TYR A 384 -3.31 -15.94 2.16
N ARG A 385 -4.60 -15.61 2.04
CA ARG A 385 -5.65 -16.59 1.70
C ARG A 385 -5.68 -16.87 0.20
N SER A 386 -5.77 -15.83 -0.62
CA SER A 386 -5.82 -15.92 -2.10
C SER A 386 -4.65 -16.75 -2.61
N SER A 387 -3.43 -16.39 -2.22
CA SER A 387 -2.15 -17.02 -2.59
C SER A 387 -1.93 -18.46 -2.10
N ARG A 388 -2.86 -19.04 -1.34
CA ARG A 388 -2.81 -20.45 -0.86
C ARG A 388 -3.98 -21.32 -1.32
N VAL A 389 -5.05 -20.73 -1.83
CA VAL A 389 -6.29 -21.41 -2.24
C VAL A 389 -6.45 -21.38 -3.76
N GLU A 390 -6.11 -20.24 -4.37
CA GLU A 390 -6.26 -19.95 -5.79
C GLU A 390 -4.87 -19.72 -6.41
N ALA A 391 -4.78 -19.83 -7.74
CA ALA A 391 -3.53 -19.61 -8.48
C ALA A 391 -3.80 -18.81 -9.76
N PRO A 392 -2.87 -17.94 -10.19
CA PRO A 392 -2.84 -17.40 -11.56
C PRO A 392 -2.88 -18.51 -12.61
N CYS A 393 -3.23 -18.17 -13.85
CA CYS A 393 -3.14 -19.10 -14.98
C CYS A 393 -1.73 -19.70 -15.10
N LEU A 394 -1.66 -21.01 -15.34
CA LEU A 394 -0.41 -21.69 -15.65
C LEU A 394 0.25 -21.03 -16.88
N PRO A 395 1.52 -20.60 -16.83
CA PRO A 395 2.16 -19.93 -17.95
C PRO A 395 2.01 -20.71 -19.26
N GLY A 396 1.51 -20.04 -20.31
CA GLY A 396 1.21 -20.65 -21.60
C GLY A 396 -0.23 -21.16 -21.78
N THR A 397 -1.05 -21.20 -20.74
CA THR A 397 -2.51 -21.40 -20.86
C THR A 397 -3.26 -20.07 -21.03
N GLN A 398 -4.49 -20.09 -21.54
CA GLN A 398 -5.41 -18.95 -21.66
C GLN A 398 -4.86 -17.73 -22.43
N ARG A 399 -3.80 -17.92 -23.22
CA ARG A 399 -3.08 -16.87 -23.98
C ARG A 399 -4.00 -15.93 -24.75
N HIS A 400 -5.02 -16.45 -25.44
CA HIS A 400 -5.96 -15.65 -26.24
C HIS A 400 -6.78 -14.67 -25.38
N ILE A 401 -7.33 -15.10 -24.24
CA ILE A 401 -8.11 -14.19 -23.40
C ILE A 401 -7.19 -13.18 -22.68
N LEU A 402 -6.00 -13.62 -22.27
CA LEU A 402 -4.98 -12.73 -21.69
C LEU A 402 -4.48 -11.67 -22.69
N GLN A 403 -4.35 -12.01 -23.98
CA GLN A 403 -4.10 -11.05 -25.07
C GLN A 403 -5.23 -10.02 -25.18
N VAL A 404 -6.47 -10.46 -25.35
CA VAL A 404 -7.64 -9.56 -25.50
C VAL A 404 -7.85 -8.65 -24.28
N LEU A 405 -7.52 -9.14 -23.08
CA LEU A 405 -7.54 -8.34 -21.86
C LEU A 405 -6.42 -7.29 -21.85
N GLN A 406 -5.20 -7.63 -22.28
CA GLN A 406 -4.13 -6.63 -22.37
C GLN A 406 -4.45 -5.57 -23.45
N GLU A 407 -4.94 -5.99 -24.62
CA GLU A 407 -5.41 -5.10 -25.68
C GLU A 407 -6.48 -4.10 -25.17
N TRP A 408 -7.46 -4.57 -24.40
CA TRP A 408 -8.45 -3.69 -23.76
C TRP A 408 -7.84 -2.72 -22.73
N THR A 409 -6.74 -3.08 -22.04
CA THR A 409 -6.03 -2.11 -21.18
C THR A 409 -5.14 -1.12 -21.96
N GLU A 410 -4.85 -1.38 -23.24
CA GLU A 410 -4.03 -0.50 -24.08
C GLU A 410 -4.85 0.38 -25.04
N ASP A 411 -6.11 0.02 -25.31
CA ASP A 411 -7.06 0.77 -26.14
C ASP A 411 -7.45 2.13 -25.50
N PRO A 412 -7.16 3.30 -26.12
CA PRO A 412 -7.59 4.61 -25.62
C PRO A 412 -9.12 4.81 -25.57
N HIS A 413 -9.88 4.02 -26.34
CA HIS A 413 -11.34 4.05 -26.41
C HIS A 413 -12.00 2.82 -25.76
N GLY A 414 -11.21 1.94 -25.14
CA GLY A 414 -11.68 0.74 -24.47
C GLY A 414 -12.67 1.04 -23.35
N GLU A 415 -13.69 0.19 -23.23
CA GLU A 415 -14.86 0.43 -22.39
C GLU A 415 -14.51 0.46 -20.90
N MET A 416 -15.24 1.27 -20.13
CA MET A 416 -15.01 1.45 -18.68
C MET A 416 -15.05 0.12 -17.91
N ILE A 417 -15.93 -0.78 -18.29
CA ILE A 417 -16.10 -2.09 -17.64
C ILE A 417 -15.90 -3.18 -18.69
N LEU A 418 -15.10 -4.20 -18.37
CA LEU A 418 -15.06 -5.45 -19.11
C LEU A 418 -15.62 -6.55 -18.21
N TRP A 419 -16.78 -7.08 -18.59
CA TRP A 419 -17.42 -8.21 -17.92
C TRP A 419 -16.97 -9.52 -18.54
N LEU A 420 -16.18 -10.29 -17.78
CA LEU A 420 -15.69 -11.61 -18.12
C LEU A 420 -16.64 -12.66 -17.54
N GLU A 421 -17.71 -12.97 -18.27
CA GLU A 421 -18.67 -14.00 -17.86
C GLU A 421 -18.15 -15.40 -18.17
N GLY A 422 -18.52 -16.39 -17.37
CA GLY A 422 -18.21 -17.79 -17.65
C GLY A 422 -18.76 -18.75 -16.60
N MET A 423 -19.02 -19.99 -17.02
CA MET A 423 -19.49 -21.05 -16.12
C MET A 423 -18.46 -21.36 -15.02
N ALA A 424 -18.91 -22.09 -13.98
CA ALA A 424 -18.03 -22.68 -12.98
C ALA A 424 -16.83 -23.40 -13.63
N GLY A 425 -15.62 -23.19 -13.10
CA GLY A 425 -14.43 -23.90 -13.57
C GLY A 425 -13.86 -23.53 -14.94
N THR A 426 -14.30 -22.43 -15.55
CA THR A 426 -13.74 -21.90 -16.82
C THR A 426 -12.42 -21.13 -16.64
N GLY A 427 -11.95 -20.91 -15.41
CA GLY A 427 -10.66 -20.26 -15.12
C GLY A 427 -10.71 -18.76 -14.80
N LYS A 428 -11.91 -18.16 -14.68
CA LYS A 428 -12.13 -16.71 -14.41
C LYS A 428 -11.18 -16.12 -13.34
N THR A 429 -11.20 -16.70 -12.14
CA THR A 429 -10.40 -16.27 -10.98
C THR A 429 -8.90 -16.34 -11.25
N SER A 430 -8.43 -17.40 -11.92
CA SER A 430 -7.03 -17.50 -12.34
C SER A 430 -6.64 -16.42 -13.35
N ILE A 431 -7.54 -16.03 -14.24
CA ILE A 431 -7.31 -14.93 -15.21
C ILE A 431 -7.29 -13.58 -14.47
N ALA A 432 -8.21 -13.35 -13.53
CA ALA A 432 -8.23 -12.14 -12.69
C ALA A 432 -6.94 -12.01 -11.86
N LEU A 433 -6.47 -13.10 -11.24
CA LEU A 433 -5.19 -13.17 -10.53
C LEU A 433 -4.00 -12.89 -11.46
N THR A 434 -3.96 -13.47 -12.67
CA THR A 434 -2.91 -13.18 -13.65
C THR A 434 -2.90 -11.71 -14.06
N VAL A 435 -4.05 -11.10 -14.35
CA VAL A 435 -4.14 -9.69 -14.73
C VAL A 435 -3.71 -8.77 -13.58
N ALA A 436 -4.17 -9.02 -12.35
CA ALA A 436 -3.78 -8.23 -11.19
C ALA A 436 -2.26 -8.32 -10.94
N SER A 437 -1.73 -9.55 -10.91
CA SER A 437 -0.30 -9.83 -10.70
C SER A 437 0.59 -9.19 -11.76
N ALA A 438 0.24 -9.29 -13.04
CA ALA A 438 1.03 -8.73 -14.13
C ALA A 438 0.98 -7.17 -14.16
N LEU A 439 -0.15 -6.56 -13.81
CA LEU A 439 -0.30 -5.11 -13.70
C LEU A 439 0.50 -4.50 -12.55
N GLU A 440 0.63 -5.22 -11.42
CA GLU A 440 1.50 -4.79 -10.32
C GLU A 440 2.98 -4.99 -10.69
N ALA A 441 3.36 -6.20 -11.12
CA ALA A 441 4.73 -6.60 -11.43
C ALA A 441 5.33 -5.91 -12.67
N ARG A 442 4.52 -5.19 -13.47
CA ARG A 442 4.91 -4.59 -14.77
C ARG A 442 5.34 -5.63 -15.80
N GLU A 443 4.57 -6.70 -15.90
CA GLU A 443 4.80 -7.81 -16.83
C GLU A 443 3.69 -7.91 -17.92
N PRO A 444 3.98 -8.53 -19.08
CA PRO A 444 2.94 -8.90 -20.05
C PRO A 444 1.97 -9.92 -19.44
N PHE A 445 0.69 -9.87 -19.82
CA PHE A 445 -0.33 -10.78 -19.29
C PHE A 445 -0.15 -12.24 -19.76
N THR A 446 0.70 -12.49 -20.75
CA THR A 446 1.03 -13.82 -21.29
C THR A 446 2.43 -13.81 -21.91
N ASP A 447 3.09 -14.96 -21.84
CA ASP A 447 4.34 -15.33 -22.52
C ASP A 447 4.41 -14.99 -24.02
N THR A 448 3.27 -14.80 -24.68
CA THR A 448 3.19 -14.40 -26.10
C THR A 448 3.39 -12.91 -26.35
N LEU A 449 3.22 -12.05 -25.33
CA LEU A 449 3.35 -10.60 -25.43
C LEU A 449 4.72 -10.15 -24.90
N LYS A 450 5.32 -9.17 -25.59
CA LYS A 450 6.71 -8.73 -25.35
C LYS A 450 6.85 -7.46 -24.50
N ARG A 451 5.73 -6.89 -24.05
CA ARG A 451 5.65 -5.64 -23.30
C ARG A 451 4.50 -5.74 -22.31
N ALA A 452 4.68 -5.18 -21.12
CA ALA A 452 3.61 -4.99 -20.17
C ALA A 452 2.63 -3.90 -20.64
N SER A 453 1.41 -3.94 -20.10
CA SER A 453 0.45 -2.85 -20.25
C SER A 453 1.00 -1.55 -19.66
N LYS A 454 0.55 -0.41 -20.22
CA LYS A 454 0.79 0.93 -19.65
C LYS A 454 -0.12 1.22 -18.46
N ALA A 455 -1.20 0.47 -18.29
CA ALA A 455 -2.12 0.63 -17.18
C ALA A 455 -1.47 0.23 -15.84
N PHE A 456 -2.04 0.70 -14.74
CA PHE A 456 -1.61 0.38 -13.38
C PHE A 456 -2.70 -0.47 -12.72
N LEU A 457 -2.34 -1.43 -11.87
CA LEU A 457 -3.30 -1.95 -10.91
C LEU A 457 -3.70 -0.79 -9.99
N GLY A 458 -5.01 -0.52 -9.88
CA GLY A 458 -5.60 0.49 -9.00
C GLY A 458 -6.12 -0.10 -7.69
N ALA A 459 -6.74 -1.27 -7.78
CA ALA A 459 -7.15 -2.08 -6.64
C ALA A 459 -7.51 -3.51 -7.09
N SER A 460 -7.63 -4.43 -6.13
CA SER A 460 -8.23 -5.74 -6.36
C SER A 460 -9.19 -6.10 -5.22
N PHE A 461 -10.33 -6.71 -5.56
CA PHE A 461 -11.29 -7.23 -4.59
C PHE A 461 -11.91 -8.53 -5.12
N PHE A 462 -11.60 -9.63 -4.46
CA PHE A 462 -12.15 -10.95 -4.75
C PHE A 462 -13.32 -11.16 -3.79
N PHE A 463 -14.54 -11.33 -4.30
CA PHE A 463 -15.68 -11.70 -3.46
C PHE A 463 -15.48 -13.12 -2.89
N SER A 464 -16.23 -13.48 -1.85
CA SER A 464 -16.37 -14.88 -1.42
C SER A 464 -17.60 -15.04 -0.54
N GLN A 465 -18.45 -16.00 -0.92
CA GLN A 465 -19.72 -16.28 -0.24
C GLN A 465 -19.50 -16.83 1.19
N GLY A 466 -18.32 -17.41 1.44
CA GLY A 466 -17.93 -17.98 2.72
C GLY A 466 -17.27 -17.02 3.71
N ASP A 467 -17.14 -15.72 3.43
CA ASP A 467 -16.60 -14.75 4.39
C ASP A 467 -17.43 -13.46 4.43
N THR A 468 -17.97 -13.10 5.59
CA THR A 468 -18.92 -12.00 5.76
C THR A 468 -18.35 -10.59 5.56
N THR A 469 -17.06 -10.47 5.24
CA THR A 469 -16.39 -9.24 4.78
C THR A 469 -16.13 -9.23 3.27
N ARG A 470 -16.36 -10.36 2.58
CA ARG A 470 -16.17 -10.56 1.14
C ARG A 470 -17.44 -10.99 0.41
N ASN A 471 -18.57 -11.21 1.08
CA ASN A 471 -19.83 -11.59 0.45
C ASN A 471 -20.75 -10.38 0.13
N ASN A 472 -20.31 -9.14 0.39
CA ASN A 472 -21.09 -7.92 0.24
C ASN A 472 -20.18 -6.71 -0.10
N THR A 473 -20.77 -5.58 -0.46
CA THR A 473 -20.08 -4.37 -0.91
C THR A 473 -19.69 -3.40 0.22
N PHE A 474 -20.08 -3.68 1.48
CA PHE A 474 -19.88 -2.75 2.61
C PHE A 474 -18.42 -2.41 2.90
N GLU A 475 -17.48 -3.27 2.49
CA GLU A 475 -16.03 -3.08 2.63
C GLU A 475 -15.31 -2.73 1.32
N LEU A 476 -16.00 -2.85 0.17
CA LEU A 476 -15.42 -2.79 -1.17
C LEU A 476 -14.75 -1.44 -1.44
N PHE A 477 -15.50 -0.34 -1.31
CA PHE A 477 -14.97 1.00 -1.63
C PHE A 477 -13.96 1.51 -0.61
N ARG A 478 -14.03 1.05 0.65
CA ARG A 478 -13.00 1.30 1.67
C ARG A 478 -11.68 0.64 1.28
N THR A 479 -11.75 -0.62 0.84
CA THR A 479 -10.58 -1.40 0.40
C THR A 479 -9.98 -0.83 -0.89
N ILE A 480 -10.81 -0.47 -1.89
CA ILE A 480 -10.35 0.20 -3.12
C ILE A 480 -9.68 1.54 -2.82
N ALA A 481 -10.27 2.39 -1.97
CA ALA A 481 -9.69 3.68 -1.60
C ALA A 481 -8.35 3.53 -0.85
N TRP A 482 -8.18 2.46 -0.06
CA TRP A 482 -6.90 2.15 0.59
C TRP A 482 -5.82 1.73 -0.42
N CYS A 483 -6.13 0.85 -1.39
CA CYS A 483 -5.17 0.48 -2.45
C CYS A 483 -4.72 1.71 -3.26
N LEU A 484 -5.68 2.51 -3.73
CA LEU A 484 -5.41 3.74 -4.49
C LEU A 484 -4.56 4.76 -3.70
N ALA A 485 -4.69 4.78 -2.36
CA ALA A 485 -3.94 5.66 -1.45
C ALA A 485 -2.51 5.20 -1.14
N ASP A 486 -2.16 3.94 -1.43
CA ASP A 486 -0.78 3.44 -1.38
C ASP A 486 -0.09 3.68 -2.74
N ILE A 487 -0.79 3.46 -3.85
CA ILE A 487 -0.32 3.74 -5.23
C ILE A 487 -0.06 5.23 -5.46
N SER A 488 -0.91 6.12 -4.93
CA SER A 488 -0.77 7.57 -5.07
C SER A 488 -0.78 8.25 -3.69
N PRO A 489 0.38 8.76 -3.22
CA PRO A 489 0.46 9.53 -1.97
C PRO A 489 -0.44 10.77 -1.95
N GLU A 490 -0.63 11.41 -3.11
CA GLU A 490 -1.55 12.53 -3.31
C GLU A 490 -3.01 12.10 -3.11
N PHE A 491 -3.42 10.97 -3.71
CA PHE A 491 -4.76 10.41 -3.49
C PHE A 491 -4.96 10.06 -2.01
N GLY A 492 -3.95 9.47 -1.38
CA GLY A 492 -3.94 9.21 0.06
C GLY A 492 -4.13 10.47 0.92
N LEU A 493 -3.62 11.63 0.48
CA LEU A 493 -3.88 12.91 1.16
C LEU A 493 -5.34 13.35 1.00
N HIS A 494 -5.90 13.29 -0.22
CA HIS A 494 -7.30 13.64 -0.46
C HIS A 494 -8.28 12.71 0.27
N VAL A 495 -8.03 11.40 0.30
CA VAL A 495 -8.79 10.43 1.10
C VAL A 495 -8.69 10.73 2.60
N THR A 496 -7.48 11.05 3.09
CA THR A 496 -7.27 11.38 4.51
C THR A 496 -8.04 12.63 4.93
N ASN A 497 -8.14 13.62 4.06
CA ASN A 497 -8.99 14.80 4.30
C ASN A 497 -10.48 14.44 4.24
N ALA A 498 -10.92 13.63 3.26
CA ALA A 498 -12.29 13.15 3.21
C ALA A 498 -12.71 12.34 4.47
N ILE A 499 -11.80 11.58 5.09
CA ILE A 499 -12.03 10.90 6.38
C ILE A 499 -12.21 11.91 7.52
N ARG A 500 -11.38 12.96 7.57
CA ARG A 500 -11.47 14.04 8.58
C ARG A 500 -12.79 14.82 8.45
N ASP A 501 -13.20 15.13 7.23
CA ASP A 501 -14.42 15.88 6.92
C ASP A 501 -15.71 15.07 7.09
N ASN A 502 -15.61 13.73 7.10
CA ASN A 502 -16.76 12.82 7.23
C ASN A 502 -16.52 11.77 8.34
N PRO A 503 -16.45 12.15 9.62
CA PRO A 503 -16.24 11.20 10.72
C PRO A 503 -17.29 10.08 10.73
N GLY A 504 -16.83 8.84 10.82
CA GLY A 504 -17.70 7.66 10.71
C GLY A 504 -18.04 7.28 9.25
N ILE A 505 -17.27 7.73 8.25
CA ILE A 505 -17.45 7.31 6.84
C ILE A 505 -17.42 5.79 6.67
N GLN A 506 -16.67 5.07 7.53
CA GLN A 506 -16.56 3.62 7.49
C GLN A 506 -17.84 2.87 7.89
N THR A 507 -18.83 3.54 8.49
CA THR A 507 -20.15 2.96 8.81
C THR A 507 -21.27 3.43 7.88
N LYS A 508 -20.94 4.16 6.79
CA LYS A 508 -21.92 4.64 5.82
C LYS A 508 -22.21 3.60 4.73
N VAL A 509 -23.37 3.75 4.10
CA VAL A 509 -23.79 2.93 2.95
C VAL A 509 -22.77 3.02 1.79
N PRO A 510 -22.58 1.95 0.99
CA PRO A 510 -21.56 1.87 -0.05
C PRO A 510 -21.52 3.07 -1.01
N LEU A 511 -22.68 3.59 -1.44
CA LEU A 511 -22.75 4.76 -2.33
C LEU A 511 -22.11 6.02 -1.71
N GLN A 512 -22.23 6.24 -0.41
CA GLN A 512 -21.57 7.36 0.28
C GLN A 512 -20.06 7.13 0.41
N GLN A 513 -19.63 5.88 0.62
CA GLN A 513 -18.22 5.51 0.61
C GLN A 513 -17.59 5.80 -0.77
N LEU A 514 -18.21 5.33 -1.85
CA LEU A 514 -17.77 5.59 -3.24
C LEU A 514 -17.66 7.09 -3.52
N GLN A 515 -18.70 7.87 -3.20
CA GLN A 515 -18.71 9.32 -3.46
C GLN A 515 -17.62 10.07 -2.69
N LYS A 516 -17.39 9.73 -1.41
CA LYS A 516 -16.48 10.48 -0.52
C LYS A 516 -15.04 9.98 -0.54
N LEU A 517 -14.81 8.69 -0.71
CA LEU A 517 -13.47 8.07 -0.63
C LEU A 517 -12.84 7.82 -2.00
N ILE A 518 -13.62 7.83 -3.09
CA ILE A 518 -13.10 7.59 -4.45
C ILE A 518 -13.43 8.75 -5.37
N ILE A 519 -14.71 9.05 -5.64
CA ILE A 519 -15.09 10.04 -6.66
C ILE A 519 -14.51 11.43 -6.34
N GLY A 520 -14.82 12.00 -5.17
CA GLY A 520 -14.30 13.32 -4.78
C GLY A 520 -12.76 13.40 -4.81
N PRO A 521 -12.04 12.48 -4.14
CA PRO A 521 -10.59 12.42 -4.20
C PRO A 521 -10.00 12.23 -5.61
N LEU A 522 -10.64 11.46 -6.50
CA LEU A 522 -10.22 11.34 -7.91
C LEU A 522 -10.47 12.64 -8.70
N THR A 523 -11.59 13.32 -8.51
CA THR A 523 -11.89 14.58 -9.23
C THR A 523 -10.88 15.69 -8.89
N LEU A 524 -10.50 15.84 -7.62
CA LEU A 524 -9.48 16.81 -7.20
C LEU A 524 -8.08 16.52 -7.80
N LEU A 525 -7.82 15.26 -8.15
CA LEU A 525 -6.60 14.84 -8.83
C LEU A 525 -6.71 14.95 -10.35
N ASP A 526 -7.88 14.73 -10.93
CA ASP A 526 -8.15 14.89 -12.37
C ASP A 526 -7.85 16.33 -12.82
N GLU A 527 -8.20 17.31 -11.99
CA GLU A 527 -7.93 18.74 -12.20
C GLU A 527 -6.43 19.11 -12.08
N SER A 528 -5.59 18.30 -11.42
CA SER A 528 -4.18 18.62 -11.16
C SER A 528 -3.18 17.85 -12.03
N LYS A 529 -3.61 16.80 -12.75
CA LYS A 529 -2.73 15.98 -13.61
C LYS A 529 -2.63 16.50 -15.04
N PHE A 530 -1.40 16.65 -15.51
CA PHE A 530 -1.07 17.02 -16.90
C PHE A 530 -0.81 15.80 -17.82
N VAL A 531 -0.85 14.58 -17.28
CA VAL A 531 -0.57 13.33 -18.00
C VAL A 531 -1.67 12.32 -17.67
N PRO A 532 -2.31 11.69 -18.68
CA PRO A 532 -3.34 10.69 -18.44
C PRO A 532 -2.82 9.48 -17.65
N LEU A 533 -3.60 9.04 -16.68
CA LEU A 533 -3.32 7.89 -15.81
C LEU A 533 -4.45 6.86 -15.94
N LEU A 534 -4.11 5.65 -16.38
CA LEU A 534 -5.06 4.55 -16.50
C LEU A 534 -4.88 3.55 -15.36
N LEU A 535 -5.92 3.41 -14.53
CA LEU A 535 -5.99 2.53 -13.38
C LEU A 535 -7.02 1.41 -13.64
N ILE A 536 -6.64 0.16 -13.38
CA ILE A 536 -7.53 -1.02 -13.49
C ILE A 536 -7.90 -1.51 -12.10
N VAL A 537 -9.19 -1.62 -11.82
CA VAL A 537 -9.72 -2.33 -10.64
C VAL A 537 -10.14 -3.73 -11.07
N VAL A 538 -9.63 -4.76 -10.39
CA VAL A 538 -10.02 -6.16 -10.63
C VAL A 538 -11.03 -6.58 -9.58
N ILE A 539 -12.23 -6.98 -10.03
CA ILE A 539 -13.32 -7.48 -9.19
C ILE A 539 -13.63 -8.92 -9.62
N ASP A 540 -13.30 -9.90 -8.78
CA ASP A 540 -13.52 -11.31 -9.12
C ASP A 540 -14.74 -11.90 -8.40
N ALA A 541 -15.40 -12.85 -9.08
CA ALA A 541 -16.49 -13.67 -8.56
C ALA A 541 -17.69 -12.86 -8.02
N LEU A 542 -18.22 -11.91 -8.79
CA LEU A 542 -19.40 -11.12 -8.39
C LEU A 542 -20.65 -11.99 -8.08
N ASP A 543 -20.71 -13.23 -8.57
CA ASP A 543 -21.71 -14.25 -8.19
C ASP A 543 -21.57 -14.79 -6.75
N GLU A 544 -20.47 -14.48 -6.06
CA GLU A 544 -20.29 -14.76 -4.63
C GLU A 544 -20.66 -13.58 -3.73
N CYS A 545 -21.19 -12.49 -4.30
CA CYS A 545 -21.78 -11.36 -3.58
C CYS A 545 -23.28 -11.61 -3.28
N GLU A 546 -23.81 -10.94 -2.25
CA GLU A 546 -25.25 -10.91 -1.98
C GLU A 546 -26.02 -10.24 -3.13
N LYS A 547 -27.17 -10.83 -3.48
CA LYS A 547 -27.89 -10.58 -4.73
C LYS A 547 -28.18 -9.10 -4.99
N GLU A 548 -28.65 -8.40 -3.97
CA GLU A 548 -29.08 -6.99 -4.07
C GLU A 548 -27.85 -6.07 -4.21
N ASP A 549 -26.84 -6.28 -3.36
CA ASP A 549 -25.54 -5.62 -3.39
C ASP A 549 -24.80 -5.76 -4.75
N ALA A 550 -24.90 -6.92 -5.41
CA ALA A 550 -24.32 -7.15 -6.73
C ALA A 550 -24.97 -6.28 -7.83
N GLN A 551 -26.28 -6.01 -7.73
CA GLN A 551 -26.99 -5.14 -8.67
C GLN A 551 -26.69 -3.65 -8.38
N ASP A 552 -26.72 -3.27 -7.10
CA ASP A 552 -26.40 -1.91 -6.65
C ASP A 552 -24.98 -1.51 -7.02
N LEU A 553 -23.99 -2.41 -6.93
CA LEU A 553 -22.61 -2.16 -7.37
C LEU A 553 -22.53 -1.67 -8.82
N LEU A 554 -23.22 -2.36 -9.73
CA LEU A 554 -23.18 -2.02 -11.15
C LEU A 554 -23.86 -0.66 -11.44
N GLY A 555 -24.93 -0.34 -10.69
CA GLY A 555 -25.53 1.01 -10.70
C GLY A 555 -24.57 2.08 -10.16
N MET A 556 -23.88 1.79 -9.06
CA MET A 556 -22.93 2.71 -8.41
C MET A 556 -21.72 3.05 -9.31
N LEU A 557 -21.17 2.08 -10.04
CA LEU A 557 -20.02 2.31 -10.94
C LEU A 557 -20.31 3.34 -12.03
N VAL A 558 -21.58 3.55 -12.43
CA VAL A 558 -21.97 4.54 -13.45
C VAL A 558 -21.53 5.97 -13.06
N HIS A 559 -21.36 6.28 -11.77
CA HIS A 559 -20.97 7.61 -11.31
C HIS A 559 -19.51 8.01 -11.58
N LEU A 560 -18.65 7.10 -12.05
CA LEU A 560 -17.22 7.35 -12.28
C LEU A 560 -16.89 7.91 -13.69
N GLN A 561 -17.89 8.15 -14.53
CA GLN A 561 -17.75 8.61 -15.92
C GLN A 561 -17.23 10.06 -16.11
N SER A 562 -17.12 10.85 -15.05
CA SER A 562 -16.86 12.30 -15.14
C SER A 562 -15.39 12.72 -15.01
N LEU A 563 -14.45 11.79 -15.16
CA LEU A 563 -13.00 12.02 -15.06
C LEU A 563 -12.37 12.08 -16.47
N ASN A 564 -11.37 12.92 -16.67
CA ASN A 564 -10.80 13.26 -17.99
C ASN A 564 -9.36 12.75 -18.16
N GLN A 565 -8.51 12.99 -17.16
CA GLN A 565 -7.10 12.60 -17.10
C GLN A 565 -6.93 11.24 -16.44
N ILE A 566 -7.71 10.97 -15.38
CA ILE A 566 -7.67 9.70 -14.66
C ILE A 566 -8.77 8.79 -15.18
N GLN A 567 -8.38 7.77 -15.94
CA GLN A 567 -9.30 6.72 -16.39
C GLN A 567 -9.29 5.57 -15.38
N LEU A 568 -10.45 5.24 -14.82
CA LEU A 568 -10.64 4.08 -13.95
C LEU A 568 -11.45 3.02 -14.71
N ARG A 569 -10.84 1.87 -15.01
CA ARG A 569 -11.50 0.74 -15.68
C ARG A 569 -11.65 -0.46 -14.75
N PHE A 570 -12.65 -1.29 -15.01
CA PHE A 570 -13.04 -2.40 -14.15
C PHE A 570 -13.03 -3.72 -14.93
N LEU A 571 -12.17 -4.65 -14.55
CA LEU A 571 -12.29 -6.05 -14.96
C LEU A 571 -13.20 -6.73 -13.94
N ILE A 572 -14.41 -7.11 -14.33
CA ILE A 572 -15.38 -7.80 -13.45
C ILE A 572 -15.57 -9.23 -13.96
N THR A 573 -15.40 -10.25 -13.11
CA THR A 573 -15.72 -11.63 -13.46
C THR A 573 -16.98 -12.12 -12.74
N SER A 574 -17.80 -12.94 -13.42
CA SER A 574 -18.90 -13.65 -12.75
C SER A 574 -19.41 -14.87 -13.53
N ARG A 575 -20.28 -15.67 -12.90
CA ARG A 575 -21.26 -16.51 -13.59
C ARG A 575 -22.30 -15.61 -14.30
N PRO A 576 -22.88 -16.05 -15.44
CA PRO A 576 -23.96 -15.35 -16.12
C PRO A 576 -25.31 -15.60 -15.44
N GLU A 577 -25.42 -15.32 -14.14
CA GLU A 577 -26.69 -15.45 -13.42
C GLU A 577 -27.67 -14.37 -13.84
N GLU A 578 -28.96 -14.71 -13.92
CA GLU A 578 -30.02 -13.86 -14.49
C GLU A 578 -30.02 -12.43 -13.91
N HIS A 579 -29.88 -12.30 -12.59
CA HIS A 579 -29.87 -11.01 -11.90
C HIS A 579 -28.63 -10.16 -12.21
N ILE A 580 -27.46 -10.79 -12.42
CA ILE A 580 -26.22 -10.12 -12.81
C ILE A 580 -26.30 -9.71 -14.29
N ALA A 581 -26.74 -10.63 -15.15
CA ALA A 581 -26.88 -10.40 -16.59
C ALA A 581 -27.83 -9.23 -16.90
N MET A 582 -29.02 -9.21 -16.30
CA MET A 582 -29.98 -8.10 -16.42
C MET A 582 -29.41 -6.76 -15.92
N SER A 583 -28.50 -6.79 -14.94
CA SER A 583 -27.88 -5.57 -14.39
C SER A 583 -26.76 -5.02 -15.28
N PHE A 584 -26.16 -5.85 -16.14
CA PHE A 584 -25.23 -5.42 -17.18
C PHE A 584 -25.91 -4.97 -18.49
N GLU A 585 -27.13 -5.42 -18.78
CA GLU A 585 -27.84 -5.06 -20.03
C GLU A 585 -27.92 -3.54 -20.31
N PRO A 586 -28.24 -2.65 -19.33
CA PRO A 586 -28.24 -1.20 -19.54
C PRO A 586 -26.86 -0.56 -19.76
N LEU A 587 -25.78 -1.32 -19.63
CA LEU A 587 -24.39 -0.86 -19.71
C LEU A 587 -23.71 -1.25 -21.04
N PHE A 588 -24.21 -2.27 -21.74
CA PHE A 588 -23.59 -2.76 -22.97
C PHE A 588 -23.54 -1.71 -24.08
N GLY A 589 -22.44 -1.69 -24.84
CA GLY A 589 -22.24 -0.78 -25.98
C GLY A 589 -22.03 0.71 -25.62
N ARG A 590 -22.19 1.08 -24.34
CA ARG A 590 -21.90 2.43 -23.80
C ARG A 590 -20.76 2.41 -22.78
N LEU A 591 -20.74 1.42 -21.90
CA LEU A 591 -19.84 1.35 -20.74
C LEU A 591 -19.24 -0.04 -20.50
N CYS A 592 -19.96 -1.09 -20.89
CA CYS A 592 -19.57 -2.47 -20.64
C CYS A 592 -19.31 -3.25 -21.92
N ARG A 593 -18.12 -3.88 -21.98
CA ARG A 593 -17.76 -4.93 -22.94
C ARG A 593 -18.00 -6.30 -22.33
N ARG A 594 -18.88 -7.10 -22.93
CA ARG A 594 -19.12 -8.48 -22.52
C ARG A 594 -18.17 -9.43 -23.24
N ILE A 595 -17.42 -10.25 -22.50
CA ILE A 595 -16.62 -11.35 -23.03
C ILE A 595 -17.05 -12.65 -22.36
N GLN A 596 -17.50 -13.62 -23.16
CA GLN A 596 -17.92 -14.93 -22.69
C GLN A 596 -16.77 -15.93 -22.77
N LEU A 597 -16.29 -16.41 -21.62
CA LEU A 597 -15.45 -17.61 -21.51
C LEU A 597 -16.28 -18.85 -21.82
N LYS A 598 -16.19 -19.28 -23.07
CA LYS A 598 -16.65 -20.59 -23.53
C LYS A 598 -15.70 -21.68 -23.03
N LYS A 599 -16.18 -22.93 -22.96
CA LYS A 599 -15.31 -24.12 -22.77
C LYS A 599 -14.09 -24.02 -23.70
N VAL A 600 -12.90 -24.36 -23.21
CA VAL A 600 -11.76 -24.61 -24.11
C VAL A 600 -12.19 -25.74 -25.06
N LYS A 601 -11.96 -25.59 -26.37
CA LYS A 601 -12.45 -26.58 -27.35
C LYS A 601 -11.92 -27.98 -27.02
N SER A 602 -12.81 -28.98 -26.99
CA SER A 602 -12.41 -30.37 -26.75
C SER A 602 -11.45 -30.86 -27.85
N ALA A 603 -10.61 -31.82 -27.48
CA ALA A 603 -9.31 -32.04 -28.11
C ALA A 603 -9.35 -33.01 -29.30
N THR A 604 -9.54 -32.48 -30.51
CA THR A 604 -8.97 -33.11 -31.72
C THR A 604 -7.50 -32.75 -31.91
N ASP A 605 -7.09 -31.57 -31.44
CA ASP A 605 -5.70 -31.10 -31.46
C ASP A 605 -5.06 -31.30 -30.07
N GLY A 606 -3.90 -31.97 -30.03
CA GLY A 606 -3.09 -32.17 -28.81
C GLY A 606 -2.40 -30.91 -28.27
N ASN A 607 -2.98 -29.74 -28.53
CA ASN A 607 -2.44 -28.41 -28.24
C ASN A 607 -3.46 -27.53 -27.48
N SER A 608 -4.39 -28.16 -26.75
CA SER A 608 -5.37 -27.47 -25.92
C SER A 608 -4.80 -27.15 -24.52
N ASP A 609 -5.25 -26.05 -23.92
CA ASP A 609 -4.80 -25.63 -22.59
C ASP A 609 -4.98 -26.72 -21.52
N ILE A 610 -6.03 -27.54 -21.63
CA ILE A 610 -6.33 -28.62 -20.68
C ILE A 610 -5.28 -29.74 -20.79
N VAL A 611 -4.90 -30.14 -22.01
CA VAL A 611 -3.83 -31.14 -22.21
C VAL A 611 -2.50 -30.64 -21.65
N TYR A 612 -2.16 -29.37 -21.90
CA TYR A 612 -0.95 -28.76 -21.36
C TYR A 612 -0.97 -28.66 -19.83
N TYR A 613 -2.08 -28.18 -19.26
CA TYR A 613 -2.28 -28.07 -17.81
C TYR A 613 -2.19 -29.41 -17.08
N LEU A 614 -2.88 -30.44 -17.59
CA LEU A 614 -2.79 -31.80 -17.07
C LEU A 614 -1.35 -32.33 -17.13
N SER A 615 -0.68 -32.17 -18.28
CA SER A 615 0.70 -32.64 -18.48
C SER A 615 1.66 -32.01 -17.48
N GLN A 616 1.65 -30.68 -17.34
CA GLN A 616 2.54 -29.99 -16.40
C GLN A 616 2.20 -30.29 -14.94
N THR A 617 0.93 -30.30 -14.57
CA THR A 617 0.49 -30.53 -13.18
C THR A 617 0.81 -31.95 -12.72
N LEU A 618 0.52 -32.96 -13.54
CA LEU A 618 0.78 -34.37 -13.20
C LEU A 618 2.29 -34.67 -13.19
N GLN A 619 3.06 -34.10 -14.11
CA GLN A 619 4.52 -34.20 -14.09
C GLN A 619 5.13 -33.55 -12.83
N GLU A 620 4.61 -32.43 -12.34
CA GLU A 620 5.11 -31.80 -11.11
C GLU A 620 4.76 -32.63 -9.86
N VAL A 621 3.58 -33.27 -9.84
CA VAL A 621 3.22 -34.26 -8.81
C VAL A 621 4.15 -35.48 -8.87
N ALA A 622 4.49 -35.97 -10.08
CA ALA A 622 5.42 -37.08 -10.28
C ALA A 622 6.81 -36.79 -9.70
N LYS A 623 7.41 -35.63 -10.05
CA LYS A 623 8.68 -35.14 -9.48
C LYS A 623 8.61 -35.03 -7.96
N THR A 624 7.56 -34.38 -7.45
CA THR A 624 7.38 -34.12 -6.00
C THR A 624 7.29 -35.41 -5.18
N GLN A 625 6.80 -36.51 -5.78
CA GLN A 625 6.70 -37.82 -5.12
C GLN A 625 7.80 -38.81 -5.54
N GLY A 626 8.81 -38.38 -6.29
CA GLY A 626 9.95 -39.21 -6.68
C GLY A 626 9.59 -40.35 -7.65
N VAL A 627 8.55 -40.19 -8.46
CA VAL A 627 8.17 -41.17 -9.49
C VAL A 627 9.15 -41.05 -10.67
N ALA A 628 9.65 -42.19 -11.15
CA ALA A 628 10.70 -42.23 -12.17
C ALA A 628 10.19 -42.18 -13.62
N ASP A 629 8.89 -42.41 -13.82
CA ASP A 629 8.13 -41.99 -15.00
C ASP A 629 7.25 -40.79 -14.64
N ASP A 630 6.67 -40.10 -15.62
CA ASP A 630 5.70 -39.00 -15.40
C ASP A 630 4.38 -39.46 -14.72
N GLY A 631 4.30 -40.73 -14.29
CA GLY A 631 3.18 -41.35 -13.59
C GLY A 631 1.99 -41.70 -14.49
N VAL A 632 1.58 -40.79 -15.35
CA VAL A 632 0.39 -40.92 -16.22
C VAL A 632 0.83 -40.89 -17.68
N SER A 633 0.31 -41.80 -18.51
CA SER A 633 0.71 -41.85 -19.93
C SER A 633 0.10 -40.70 -20.71
N SER A 634 0.74 -40.29 -21.82
CA SER A 634 0.19 -39.27 -22.72
C SER A 634 -1.18 -39.64 -23.29
N ALA A 635 -1.47 -40.95 -23.46
CA ALA A 635 -2.79 -41.43 -23.87
C ALA A 635 -3.85 -41.23 -22.78
N ASP A 636 -3.48 -41.40 -21.50
CA ASP A 636 -4.37 -41.18 -20.37
C ASP A 636 -4.55 -39.69 -20.07
N ILE A 637 -3.54 -38.85 -20.30
CA ILE A 637 -3.68 -37.39 -20.30
C ILE A 637 -4.70 -36.93 -21.36
N MET A 638 -4.67 -37.49 -22.58
CA MET A 638 -5.67 -37.17 -23.62
C MET A 638 -7.09 -37.60 -23.20
N LYS A 639 -7.27 -38.78 -22.59
CA LYS A 639 -8.57 -39.21 -22.03
C LYS A 639 -9.05 -38.30 -20.90
N LEU A 640 -8.16 -37.86 -20.01
CA LEU A 640 -8.48 -36.91 -18.95
C LEU A 640 -8.91 -35.54 -19.52
N ALA A 641 -8.27 -35.09 -20.60
CA ALA A 641 -8.63 -33.84 -21.28
C ALA A 641 -10.00 -33.93 -22.00
N ASP A 642 -10.29 -35.06 -22.62
CA ASP A 642 -11.59 -35.35 -23.25
C ASP A 642 -12.73 -35.39 -22.22
N LYS A 643 -12.57 -36.18 -21.15
CA LYS A 643 -13.50 -36.22 -20.00
C LYS A 643 -13.70 -34.84 -19.36
N ALA A 644 -12.65 -34.01 -19.29
CA ALA A 644 -12.71 -32.66 -18.75
C ALA A 644 -13.43 -31.65 -19.67
N ASP A 645 -13.55 -31.91 -20.97
CA ASP A 645 -14.33 -31.13 -21.94
C ASP A 645 -14.17 -29.61 -21.80
N GLY A 646 -12.90 -29.18 -21.75
CA GLY A 646 -12.53 -27.77 -21.68
C GLY A 646 -12.68 -27.08 -20.32
N LEU A 647 -12.94 -27.83 -19.24
CA LEU A 647 -13.13 -27.29 -17.88
C LEU A 647 -11.88 -27.50 -17.01
N PHE A 648 -11.25 -26.41 -16.58
CA PHE A 648 -10.10 -26.45 -15.68
C PHE A 648 -10.44 -27.04 -14.31
N ILE A 649 -11.66 -26.85 -13.80
CA ILE A 649 -12.06 -27.45 -12.51
C ILE A 649 -12.02 -28.98 -12.57
N TYR A 650 -12.49 -29.59 -13.66
CA TYR A 650 -12.46 -31.06 -13.80
C TYR A 650 -11.01 -31.53 -13.83
N ALA A 651 -10.16 -30.89 -14.65
CA ALA A 651 -8.75 -31.20 -14.74
C ALA A 651 -8.00 -31.03 -13.40
N ALA A 652 -8.27 -29.95 -12.67
CA ALA A 652 -7.67 -29.67 -11.36
C ALA A 652 -8.15 -30.68 -10.29
N THR A 653 -9.45 -30.96 -10.21
CA THR A 653 -10.01 -31.97 -9.29
C THR A 653 -9.49 -33.37 -9.62
N ALA A 654 -9.32 -33.72 -10.90
CA ALA A 654 -8.69 -34.98 -11.34
C ALA A 654 -7.22 -35.07 -10.91
N CYS A 655 -6.42 -34.04 -11.17
CA CYS A 655 -5.03 -33.97 -10.67
C CYS A 655 -4.98 -34.16 -9.15
N ARG A 656 -5.78 -33.42 -8.39
CA ARG A 656 -5.82 -33.53 -6.92
C ARG A 656 -6.37 -34.86 -6.42
N PHE A 657 -7.25 -35.53 -7.16
CA PHE A 657 -7.75 -36.87 -6.81
C PHE A 657 -6.68 -37.95 -7.03
N LEU A 658 -5.78 -37.76 -8.00
CA LEU A 658 -4.63 -38.64 -8.24
C LEU A 658 -3.49 -38.38 -7.23
N THR A 659 -3.32 -37.15 -6.72
CA THR A 659 -2.19 -36.76 -5.86
C THR A 659 -1.95 -37.62 -4.61
N PRO A 660 -2.92 -37.91 -3.70
CA PRO A 660 -2.62 -38.53 -2.40
C PRO A 660 -1.94 -39.91 -2.46
N ASN A 661 -2.17 -40.64 -3.56
CA ASN A 661 -1.63 -41.99 -3.77
C ASN A 661 -0.71 -42.06 -5.01
N PHE A 662 -0.25 -40.92 -5.56
CA PHE A 662 0.35 -40.87 -6.90
C PHE A 662 1.59 -41.76 -7.06
N ALA A 663 2.45 -41.89 -6.04
CA ALA A 663 3.57 -42.83 -6.06
C ALA A 663 3.15 -44.32 -6.15
N HIS A 664 1.98 -44.68 -5.64
CA HIS A 664 1.47 -46.06 -5.61
C HIS A 664 0.73 -46.40 -6.90
N LYS A 665 1.46 -46.88 -7.92
CA LYS A 665 0.92 -47.18 -9.25
C LYS A 665 -0.44 -47.90 -9.24
N ALA A 666 -0.63 -48.96 -8.46
CA ALA A 666 -1.90 -49.69 -8.44
C ALA A 666 -3.10 -48.81 -7.99
N LEU A 667 -2.90 -47.90 -7.03
CA LEU A 667 -3.93 -46.97 -6.56
C LEU A 667 -4.12 -45.80 -7.53
N ARG A 668 -3.04 -45.32 -8.16
CA ARG A 668 -3.09 -44.33 -9.24
C ARG A 668 -3.88 -44.87 -10.44
N ASP A 669 -3.63 -46.12 -10.84
CA ASP A 669 -4.32 -46.82 -11.91
C ASP A 669 -5.80 -47.11 -11.51
N GLU A 670 -6.12 -47.45 -10.25
CA GLU A 670 -7.51 -47.56 -9.76
C GLU A 670 -8.25 -46.21 -9.84
N HIS A 671 -7.61 -45.11 -9.42
CA HIS A 671 -8.20 -43.77 -9.50
C HIS A 671 -8.38 -43.29 -10.96
N LEU A 672 -7.43 -43.57 -11.86
CA LEU A 672 -7.57 -43.28 -13.30
C LEU A 672 -8.73 -44.07 -13.91
N ASN A 673 -8.82 -45.37 -13.64
CA ASN A 673 -9.93 -46.19 -14.11
C ASN A 673 -11.28 -45.68 -13.57
N LEU A 674 -11.35 -45.22 -12.32
CA LEU A 674 -12.57 -44.63 -11.75
C LEU A 674 -13.00 -43.33 -12.45
N ILE A 675 -12.06 -42.50 -12.93
CA ILE A 675 -12.36 -41.31 -13.74
C ILE A 675 -12.83 -41.70 -15.15
N PHE A 676 -12.22 -42.74 -15.73
CA PHE A 676 -12.54 -43.21 -17.08
C PHE A 676 -13.84 -44.03 -17.16
N ASP A 677 -14.26 -44.66 -16.06
CA ASP A 677 -15.49 -45.46 -15.98
C ASP A 677 -16.77 -44.64 -16.20
N GLY A 678 -17.76 -45.27 -16.85
CA GLY A 678 -19.02 -44.65 -17.27
C GLY A 678 -18.91 -43.66 -18.45
N GLU A 679 -19.90 -43.68 -19.33
CA GLU A 679 -20.16 -42.58 -20.27
C GLU A 679 -21.03 -41.52 -19.58
N ILE A 680 -20.91 -40.26 -20.00
CA ILE A 680 -21.70 -39.15 -19.43
C ILE A 680 -22.90 -38.93 -20.34
N GLU A 681 -24.04 -39.50 -19.96
CA GLU A 681 -25.26 -39.56 -20.80
C GLU A 681 -25.91 -38.17 -21.02
N GLU A 682 -25.65 -37.20 -20.15
CA GLU A 682 -26.17 -35.83 -20.22
C GLU A 682 -25.07 -34.82 -20.62
N ASP A 683 -25.26 -34.09 -21.73
CA ASP A 683 -24.32 -33.05 -22.15
C ASP A 683 -24.55 -31.72 -21.44
N GLY A 684 -23.65 -31.37 -20.52
CA GLY A 684 -23.56 -30.04 -19.96
C GLY A 684 -22.28 -29.87 -19.12
N PRO A 685 -21.71 -28.65 -19.02
CA PRO A 685 -20.53 -28.41 -18.19
C PRO A 685 -20.78 -28.75 -16.72
N GLN A 686 -21.99 -28.55 -16.23
CA GLN A 686 -22.39 -28.86 -14.85
C GLN A 686 -22.38 -30.38 -14.58
N HIS A 687 -23.06 -31.16 -15.42
CA HIS A 687 -23.15 -32.63 -15.29
C HIS A 687 -21.76 -33.30 -15.32
N LYS A 688 -20.81 -32.78 -16.12
CA LYS A 688 -19.43 -33.28 -16.14
C LYS A 688 -18.67 -33.00 -14.84
N VAL A 689 -18.88 -31.85 -14.21
CA VAL A 689 -18.28 -31.53 -12.88
C VAL A 689 -18.94 -32.36 -11.78
N ASP A 690 -20.24 -32.56 -11.85
CA ASP A 690 -21.02 -33.35 -10.89
C ASP A 690 -20.62 -34.84 -10.96
N GLU A 691 -20.38 -35.39 -12.16
CA GLU A 691 -19.81 -36.74 -12.32
C GLU A 691 -18.42 -36.86 -11.67
N MET A 692 -17.57 -35.84 -11.77
CA MET A 692 -16.27 -35.85 -11.09
C MET A 692 -16.43 -35.86 -9.56
N TYR A 693 -17.42 -35.15 -9.01
CA TYR A 693 -17.73 -35.21 -7.58
C TYR A 693 -18.32 -36.57 -7.17
N PHE A 694 -19.15 -37.20 -8.00
CA PHE A 694 -19.59 -38.58 -7.78
C PHE A 694 -18.41 -39.57 -7.77
N LYS A 695 -17.43 -39.46 -8.69
CA LYS A 695 -16.21 -40.30 -8.66
C LYS A 695 -15.41 -40.07 -7.36
N VAL A 696 -15.21 -38.81 -6.96
CA VAL A 696 -14.49 -38.44 -5.71
C VAL A 696 -15.16 -39.03 -4.47
N LEU A 697 -16.49 -38.98 -4.38
CA LEU A 697 -17.26 -39.40 -3.20
C LEU A 697 -17.70 -40.87 -3.22
N ALA A 698 -17.34 -41.64 -4.25
CA ALA A 698 -17.72 -43.05 -4.37
C ALA A 698 -17.17 -43.91 -3.22
N PHE A 699 -15.90 -43.72 -2.85
CA PHE A 699 -15.14 -44.53 -1.88
C PHE A 699 -15.29 -46.05 -2.08
N PRO A 700 -14.74 -46.62 -3.18
CA PRO A 700 -14.97 -48.02 -3.55
C PRO A 700 -14.52 -49.05 -2.50
N ASP A 701 -13.56 -48.69 -1.63
CA ASP A 701 -13.12 -49.50 -0.50
C ASP A 701 -14.22 -49.64 0.58
N ILE A 702 -14.96 -48.55 0.83
CA ILE A 702 -16.10 -48.54 1.75
C ILE A 702 -17.29 -49.27 1.15
N GLN A 703 -17.58 -49.10 -0.15
CA GLN A 703 -18.65 -49.85 -0.83
C GLN A 703 -18.46 -51.37 -0.75
N LYS A 704 -17.20 -51.84 -0.79
CA LYS A 704 -16.83 -53.26 -0.64
C LYS A 704 -16.87 -53.76 0.83
N SER A 705 -17.03 -52.86 1.81
CA SER A 705 -17.03 -53.18 3.25
C SER A 705 -18.42 -53.61 3.78
N HIS A 706 -18.48 -54.13 5.01
CA HIS A 706 -19.75 -54.51 5.64
C HIS A 706 -20.67 -53.30 5.90
N LYS A 707 -22.00 -53.47 5.74
CA LYS A 707 -23.01 -52.41 5.87
C LYS A 707 -22.87 -51.54 7.14
N ARG A 708 -22.49 -52.11 8.29
CA ARG A 708 -22.25 -51.33 9.53
C ARG A 708 -21.11 -50.31 9.37
N VAL A 709 -20.03 -50.69 8.69
CA VAL A 709 -18.89 -49.80 8.40
C VAL A 709 -19.32 -48.71 7.42
N GLN A 710 -20.04 -49.08 6.35
CA GLN A 710 -20.63 -48.12 5.40
C GLN A 710 -21.49 -47.07 6.11
N THR A 711 -22.46 -47.49 6.93
CA THR A 711 -23.35 -46.57 7.65
C THR A 711 -22.59 -45.62 8.57
N THR A 712 -21.60 -46.11 9.35
CA THR A 712 -20.78 -45.24 10.21
C THR A 712 -19.92 -44.27 9.40
N PHE A 713 -19.29 -44.74 8.31
CA PHE A 713 -18.44 -43.93 7.45
C PHE A 713 -19.23 -42.82 6.75
N TYR A 714 -20.34 -43.14 6.08
CA TYR A 714 -21.13 -42.17 5.32
C TYR A 714 -21.88 -41.18 6.24
N ALA A 715 -22.31 -41.59 7.44
CA ALA A 715 -22.84 -40.65 8.43
C ALA A 715 -21.78 -39.64 8.89
N TYR A 716 -20.54 -40.08 9.11
CA TYR A 716 -19.43 -39.18 9.46
C TYR A 716 -19.04 -38.27 8.29
N ILE A 717 -18.99 -38.80 7.06
CA ILE A 717 -18.65 -38.04 5.85
C ILE A 717 -19.72 -36.99 5.49
N SER A 718 -21.00 -37.35 5.54
CA SER A 718 -22.12 -36.41 5.34
C SER A 718 -22.01 -35.24 6.31
N ARG A 719 -21.88 -35.52 7.61
CA ARG A 719 -21.75 -34.50 8.66
C ARG A 719 -20.48 -33.66 8.53
N LEU A 720 -19.33 -34.28 8.23
CA LEU A 720 -18.06 -33.59 8.02
C LEU A 720 -18.14 -32.60 6.85
N ILE A 721 -18.64 -33.04 5.70
CA ILE A 721 -18.79 -32.19 4.52
C ILE A 721 -19.84 -31.11 4.79
N GLY A 722 -20.99 -31.47 5.34
CA GLY A 722 -22.08 -30.56 5.61
C GLY A 722 -21.68 -29.44 6.56
N PHE A 723 -20.92 -29.75 7.60
CA PHE A 723 -20.33 -28.74 8.48
C PHE A 723 -19.39 -27.81 7.69
N ILE A 724 -18.41 -28.34 6.95
CA ILE A 724 -17.48 -27.54 6.13
C ILE A 724 -18.21 -26.59 5.17
N VAL A 725 -19.36 -27.03 4.63
CA VAL A 725 -20.13 -26.32 3.60
C VAL A 725 -21.05 -25.22 4.14
N VAL A 726 -21.49 -25.28 5.41
CA VAL A 726 -22.46 -24.32 5.99
C VAL A 726 -21.89 -23.45 7.13
N LEU A 727 -20.59 -23.49 7.39
CA LEU A 727 -19.92 -22.59 8.34
C LEU A 727 -19.83 -21.16 7.78
N PHE A 728 -20.41 -20.17 8.48
CA PHE A 728 -20.37 -18.74 8.13
C PHE A 728 -18.98 -18.10 8.00
N ARG A 729 -17.94 -18.77 8.52
CA ARG A 729 -16.54 -18.52 8.22
C ARG A 729 -15.82 -19.86 8.23
N PRO A 730 -14.87 -20.12 7.32
CA PRO A 730 -14.26 -21.44 7.23
C PRO A 730 -13.41 -21.73 8.47
N ALA A 731 -13.56 -22.93 9.02
CA ALA A 731 -12.99 -23.32 10.31
C ALA A 731 -11.61 -23.98 10.19
N SER A 732 -10.76 -23.84 11.20
CA SER A 732 -9.54 -24.64 11.31
C SER A 732 -9.85 -26.11 11.62
N VAL A 733 -8.90 -27.01 11.37
CA VAL A 733 -9.06 -28.45 11.67
C VAL A 733 -9.38 -28.70 13.15
N GLU A 734 -8.75 -27.94 14.06
CA GLU A 734 -9.05 -27.95 15.50
C GLU A 734 -10.50 -27.49 15.79
N THR A 735 -10.96 -26.44 15.11
CA THR A 735 -12.32 -25.91 15.31
C THR A 735 -13.37 -26.89 14.81
N LEU A 736 -13.16 -27.45 13.62
CA LEU A 736 -14.02 -28.48 13.05
C LEU A 736 -14.00 -29.76 13.89
N PHE A 737 -12.85 -30.14 14.45
CA PHE A 737 -12.73 -31.25 15.38
C PHE A 737 -13.64 -31.09 16.60
N HIS A 738 -13.65 -29.92 17.25
CA HIS A 738 -14.48 -29.68 18.44
C HIS A 738 -15.98 -29.49 18.13
N LEU A 739 -16.34 -29.02 16.92
CA LEU A 739 -17.73 -29.00 16.47
C LEU A 739 -18.25 -30.41 16.15
N LEU A 740 -17.41 -31.27 15.55
CA LEU A 740 -17.77 -32.67 15.28
C LEU A 740 -17.80 -33.51 16.57
N HIS A 741 -16.84 -33.32 17.47
CA HIS A 741 -16.70 -34.08 18.72
C HIS A 741 -16.75 -33.11 19.90
N THR A 742 -17.94 -32.95 20.48
CA THR A 742 -18.14 -32.19 21.71
C THR A 742 -17.36 -32.83 22.85
N ALA A 743 -16.26 -32.18 23.25
CA ALA A 743 -15.39 -32.68 24.30
C ALA A 743 -16.10 -32.63 25.66
N THR A 744 -16.61 -33.76 26.12
CA THR A 744 -17.14 -33.92 27.49
C THR A 744 -15.98 -34.03 28.50
N PRO A 745 -16.17 -33.71 29.79
CA PRO A 745 -15.11 -33.84 30.80
C PRO A 745 -14.55 -35.27 30.96
N ASP A 746 -15.31 -36.30 30.59
CA ASP A 746 -14.85 -37.70 30.57
C ASP A 746 -14.07 -38.11 29.30
N THR A 747 -13.91 -37.21 28.33
CA THR A 747 -13.20 -37.51 27.07
C THR A 747 -11.69 -37.64 27.32
N SER A 748 -11.20 -38.87 27.47
CA SER A 748 -9.77 -39.11 27.69
C SER A 748 -8.91 -38.59 26.51
N GLN A 749 -7.72 -38.09 26.81
CA GLN A 749 -6.75 -37.62 25.79
C GLN A 749 -6.42 -38.66 24.71
N ASN A 750 -6.61 -39.95 24.98
CA ASN A 750 -6.39 -41.02 24.01
C ASN A 750 -7.56 -41.16 23.01
N LEU A 751 -8.78 -40.79 23.40
CA LEU A 751 -9.92 -40.68 22.48
C LEU A 751 -9.73 -39.47 21.56
N GLU A 752 -9.35 -38.30 22.10
CA GLU A 752 -9.07 -37.09 21.29
C GLU A 752 -7.97 -37.36 20.25
N LYS A 753 -6.83 -37.95 20.69
CA LYS A 753 -5.73 -38.34 19.80
C LYS A 753 -6.08 -39.43 18.79
N THR A 754 -7.21 -40.12 18.94
CA THR A 754 -7.67 -41.12 17.97
C THR A 754 -8.62 -40.48 16.98
N ALA A 755 -9.69 -39.84 17.47
CA ALA A 755 -10.65 -39.12 16.64
C ALA A 755 -10.01 -37.99 15.79
N GLY A 756 -8.95 -37.34 16.29
CA GLY A 756 -8.18 -36.36 15.51
C GLY A 756 -7.40 -36.97 14.34
N ARG A 757 -6.86 -38.20 14.51
CA ARG A 757 -6.21 -38.95 13.41
C ARG A 757 -7.24 -39.51 12.43
N ASP A 758 -8.41 -39.94 12.93
CA ASP A 758 -9.52 -40.37 12.08
C ASP A 758 -9.99 -39.19 11.20
N LEU A 759 -10.21 -38.01 11.79
CA LEU A 759 -10.56 -36.77 11.08
C LEU A 759 -9.51 -36.40 10.01
N GLU A 760 -8.22 -36.49 10.31
CA GLU A 760 -7.15 -36.26 9.32
C GLU A 760 -7.24 -37.29 8.16
N GLY A 761 -7.56 -38.54 8.46
CA GLY A 761 -7.82 -39.60 7.47
C GLY A 761 -9.02 -39.28 6.57
N TYR A 762 -10.12 -38.76 7.11
CA TYR A 762 -11.27 -38.30 6.33
C TYR A 762 -10.93 -37.06 5.48
N LEU A 763 -10.29 -36.05 6.05
CA LEU A 763 -9.87 -34.84 5.32
C LEU A 763 -8.90 -35.19 4.16
N ARG A 764 -8.03 -36.17 4.35
CA ARG A 764 -7.12 -36.67 3.30
C ARG A 764 -7.88 -37.35 2.14
N ARG A 765 -8.98 -38.06 2.42
CA ARG A 765 -9.89 -38.61 1.38
C ARG A 765 -10.60 -37.51 0.59
N LEU A 766 -10.82 -36.34 1.19
CA LEU A 766 -11.49 -35.18 0.59
C LEU A 766 -10.53 -34.17 -0.07
N TYR A 767 -9.24 -34.47 -0.17
CA TYR A 767 -8.21 -33.55 -0.67
C TYR A 767 -8.46 -33.02 -2.10
N SER A 768 -9.22 -33.73 -2.93
CA SER A 768 -9.64 -33.29 -4.27
C SER A 768 -10.60 -32.09 -4.28
N ILE A 769 -11.33 -31.87 -3.17
CA ILE A 769 -12.40 -30.86 -3.05
C ILE A 769 -12.22 -29.91 -1.86
N ILE A 770 -11.33 -30.24 -0.90
CA ILE A 770 -10.99 -29.40 0.25
C ILE A 770 -9.47 -29.10 0.28
N ASN A 771 -9.14 -27.85 0.57
CA ASN A 771 -7.80 -27.38 0.92
C ASN A 771 -7.60 -27.50 2.43
N VAL A 772 -6.59 -28.27 2.83
CA VAL A 772 -6.15 -28.42 4.22
C VAL A 772 -4.82 -27.68 4.39
N PRO A 773 -4.75 -26.60 5.19
CA PRO A 773 -3.50 -25.89 5.44
C PRO A 773 -2.47 -26.75 6.19
N ARG A 774 -1.18 -26.50 5.94
CA ARG A 774 -0.07 -27.16 6.66
C ARG A 774 0.22 -26.56 8.05
N GLU A 775 -0.14 -25.30 8.26
CA GLU A 775 0.06 -24.59 9.53
C GLU A 775 -1.19 -24.75 10.43
N PRO A 776 -1.05 -25.17 11.69
CA PRO A 776 -2.15 -25.26 12.64
C PRO A 776 -2.89 -23.92 12.84
N GLY A 777 -4.18 -23.97 13.15
CA GLY A 777 -5.01 -22.79 13.38
C GLY A 777 -5.39 -22.00 12.12
N LEU A 778 -4.89 -22.34 10.94
CA LEU A 778 -5.42 -21.81 9.68
C LEU A 778 -6.74 -22.49 9.28
N PRO A 779 -7.64 -21.77 8.58
CA PRO A 779 -8.92 -22.31 8.17
C PRO A 779 -8.82 -23.25 6.96
N LEU A 780 -9.61 -24.33 6.99
CA LEU A 780 -9.96 -25.15 5.83
C LEU A 780 -10.68 -24.29 4.78
N SER A 781 -10.64 -24.69 3.51
CA SER A 781 -11.49 -24.09 2.47
C SER A 781 -11.92 -25.12 1.43
N LEU A 782 -13.04 -24.87 0.75
CA LEU A 782 -13.38 -25.61 -0.47
C LEU A 782 -12.41 -25.23 -1.59
N VAL A 783 -12.16 -26.13 -2.53
CA VAL A 783 -11.33 -25.89 -3.72
C VAL A 783 -12.07 -25.02 -4.75
N HIS A 784 -13.40 -25.09 -4.80
CA HIS A 784 -14.26 -24.25 -5.65
C HIS A 784 -15.72 -24.32 -5.18
N LEU A 785 -16.47 -23.22 -5.26
CA LEU A 785 -17.83 -23.12 -4.71
C LEU A 785 -18.84 -24.10 -5.34
N SER A 786 -18.64 -24.50 -6.61
CA SER A 786 -19.53 -25.47 -7.28
C SER A 786 -19.68 -26.82 -6.59
N PHE A 787 -18.78 -27.18 -5.66
CA PHE A 787 -18.96 -28.34 -4.80
C PHE A 787 -20.05 -28.13 -3.74
N ARG A 788 -20.15 -26.93 -3.14
CA ARG A 788 -21.28 -26.53 -2.29
C ARG A 788 -22.58 -26.56 -3.09
N ASP A 789 -22.56 -25.97 -4.29
CA ASP A 789 -23.73 -25.90 -5.18
C ASP A 789 -24.25 -27.30 -5.60
N PHE A 790 -23.35 -28.29 -5.69
CA PHE A 790 -23.66 -29.70 -5.95
C PHE A 790 -24.22 -30.39 -4.71
N ILE A 791 -23.49 -30.35 -3.59
CA ILE A 791 -23.76 -31.21 -2.43
C ILE A 791 -24.96 -30.77 -1.59
N LEU A 792 -25.37 -29.50 -1.67
CA LEU A 792 -26.61 -28.98 -1.06
C LEU A 792 -27.84 -29.10 -1.97
N ASN A 793 -27.67 -29.57 -3.21
CA ASN A 793 -28.76 -29.71 -4.18
C ASN A 793 -29.14 -31.18 -4.31
N GLU A 794 -30.32 -31.53 -3.81
CA GLU A 794 -30.82 -32.91 -3.75
C GLU A 794 -30.86 -33.59 -5.13
N SER A 795 -31.42 -32.93 -6.15
CA SER A 795 -31.51 -33.49 -7.52
C SER A 795 -30.17 -33.57 -8.24
N ARG A 796 -29.13 -32.86 -7.78
CA ARG A 796 -27.76 -33.01 -8.32
C ARG A 796 -26.94 -34.06 -7.57
N SER A 797 -27.30 -34.37 -6.33
CA SER A 797 -26.52 -35.25 -5.44
C SER A 797 -27.18 -36.63 -5.20
N GLU A 798 -28.39 -36.86 -5.73
CA GLU A 798 -29.23 -38.06 -5.51
C GLU A 798 -28.54 -39.43 -5.69
N ARG A 799 -27.48 -39.54 -6.51
CA ARG A 799 -26.73 -40.79 -6.72
C ARG A 799 -25.73 -41.10 -5.58
N LEU A 800 -25.57 -40.21 -4.59
CA LEU A 800 -24.72 -40.45 -3.42
C LEU A 800 -25.41 -41.39 -2.41
N PRO A 801 -24.64 -42.21 -1.66
CA PRO A 801 -25.18 -43.03 -0.57
C PRO A 801 -25.51 -42.24 0.71
N PHE A 802 -25.52 -40.91 0.64
CA PHE A 802 -25.87 -39.97 1.71
C PHE A 802 -26.36 -38.64 1.10
N SER A 803 -27.25 -37.95 1.79
CA SER A 803 -27.66 -36.56 1.50
C SER A 803 -27.02 -35.58 2.50
N ILE A 804 -27.12 -34.28 2.20
CA ILE A 804 -26.77 -33.18 3.11
C ILE A 804 -27.80 -32.06 2.95
N THR A 805 -28.56 -31.77 4.00
CA THR A 805 -29.56 -30.70 4.02
C THR A 805 -29.03 -29.49 4.79
N GLU A 806 -28.99 -28.31 4.17
CA GLU A 806 -28.40 -27.10 4.77
C GLU A 806 -29.04 -26.72 6.12
N HIS A 807 -30.38 -26.80 6.22
CA HIS A 807 -31.11 -26.54 7.46
C HIS A 807 -30.78 -27.52 8.60
N GLU A 808 -30.57 -28.80 8.29
CA GLU A 808 -30.23 -29.83 9.29
C GLU A 808 -28.79 -29.64 9.80
N MET A 809 -27.86 -29.32 8.91
CA MET A 809 -26.46 -29.03 9.26
C MET A 809 -26.34 -27.75 10.08
N HIS A 810 -27.14 -26.72 9.78
CA HIS A 810 -27.22 -25.52 10.61
C HIS A 810 -27.85 -25.78 11.99
N HIS A 811 -28.91 -26.59 12.08
CA HIS A 811 -29.52 -26.99 13.35
C HIS A 811 -28.52 -27.77 14.22
N GLU A 812 -27.79 -28.75 13.67
CA GLU A 812 -26.78 -29.44 14.46
C GLU A 812 -25.60 -28.51 14.85
N LEU A 813 -25.10 -27.66 13.93
CA LEU A 813 -24.05 -26.71 14.28
C LEU A 813 -24.48 -25.72 15.37
N PHE A 814 -25.74 -25.27 15.38
CA PHE A 814 -26.31 -24.49 16.48
C PHE A 814 -26.19 -25.27 17.81
N GLN A 815 -26.67 -26.51 17.86
CA GLN A 815 -26.59 -27.35 19.06
C GLN A 815 -25.14 -27.57 19.51
N ARG A 816 -24.20 -27.84 18.58
CA ARG A 816 -22.76 -27.96 18.90
C ARG A 816 -22.14 -26.66 19.40
N CYS A 817 -22.59 -25.50 18.92
CA CYS A 817 -22.16 -24.21 19.47
C CYS A 817 -22.67 -24.03 20.91
N MET A 818 -23.92 -24.41 21.19
CA MET A 818 -24.49 -24.36 22.54
C MET A 818 -23.77 -25.33 23.50
N ASP A 819 -23.55 -26.59 23.10
CA ASP A 819 -22.79 -27.60 23.85
C ASP A 819 -21.39 -27.07 24.24
N LEU A 820 -20.66 -26.51 23.27
CA LEU A 820 -19.32 -25.96 23.49
C LEU A 820 -19.32 -24.73 24.40
N MET A 821 -20.28 -23.82 24.24
CA MET A 821 -20.38 -22.64 25.08
C MET A 821 -20.82 -22.98 26.51
N ASP A 822 -21.76 -23.89 26.71
CA ASP A 822 -22.18 -24.29 28.05
C ASP A 822 -21.03 -24.94 28.84
N TYR A 823 -20.26 -25.82 28.19
CA TYR A 823 -19.10 -26.44 28.82
C TYR A 823 -17.92 -25.47 29.06
N LYS A 824 -17.65 -24.53 28.14
CA LYS A 824 -16.43 -23.69 28.17
C LYS A 824 -16.62 -22.28 28.74
N LEU A 825 -17.82 -21.71 28.74
CA LEU A 825 -18.05 -20.38 29.29
C LEU A 825 -18.13 -20.42 30.82
N CYS A 826 -17.17 -19.74 31.44
CA CYS A 826 -17.13 -19.40 32.86
C CYS A 826 -16.96 -17.89 33.04
N GLN A 827 -17.16 -17.40 34.26
CA GLN A 827 -16.89 -16.02 34.65
C GLN A 827 -15.37 -15.81 34.84
N ASP A 828 -14.86 -14.65 34.41
CA ASP A 828 -13.42 -14.31 34.41
C ASP A 828 -12.58 -15.36 33.65
N ILE A 829 -12.99 -15.64 32.41
CA ILE A 829 -12.42 -16.72 31.57
C ILE A 829 -10.92 -16.52 31.28
N CYS A 830 -10.47 -15.26 31.25
CA CYS A 830 -9.06 -14.89 31.10
C CYS A 830 -8.32 -14.67 32.44
N GLN A 831 -8.97 -14.92 33.59
CA GLN A 831 -8.39 -14.83 34.94
C GLN A 831 -7.73 -13.46 35.23
N LEU A 832 -8.44 -12.39 34.85
CA LEU A 832 -7.98 -11.00 34.94
C LEU A 832 -8.06 -10.44 36.37
N VAL A 833 -8.91 -11.02 37.23
CA VAL A 833 -9.11 -10.69 38.66
C VAL A 833 -9.65 -9.27 38.96
N LEU A 834 -9.43 -8.30 38.06
CA LEU A 834 -9.82 -6.89 38.21
C LEU A 834 -10.94 -6.52 37.21
N PRO A 835 -12.19 -6.35 37.68
CA PRO A 835 -13.29 -5.84 36.85
C PRO A 835 -12.97 -4.46 36.27
N GLY A 836 -13.24 -4.29 34.97
CA GLY A 836 -12.99 -3.02 34.26
C GLY A 836 -11.58 -2.85 33.68
N THR A 837 -10.75 -3.90 33.67
CA THR A 837 -9.51 -3.94 32.87
C THR A 837 -9.85 -3.73 31.39
N LEU A 838 -9.17 -2.81 30.69
CA LEU A 838 -9.45 -2.54 29.29
C LEU A 838 -8.87 -3.66 28.39
N VAL A 839 -9.58 -4.04 27.32
CA VAL A 839 -9.11 -5.09 26.39
C VAL A 839 -7.75 -4.74 25.76
N SER A 840 -7.47 -3.44 25.58
CA SER A 840 -6.18 -2.90 25.12
C SER A 840 -5.02 -3.02 26.12
N GLU A 841 -5.29 -3.37 27.39
CA GLU A 841 -4.30 -3.59 28.45
C GLU A 841 -3.99 -5.08 28.65
N ILE A 842 -4.73 -5.99 27.99
CA ILE A 842 -4.57 -7.44 28.08
C ILE A 842 -3.62 -7.93 26.97
N GLU A 843 -2.72 -8.86 27.30
CA GLU A 843 -1.86 -9.49 26.30
C GLU A 843 -2.70 -10.35 25.32
N PRO A 844 -2.61 -10.15 23.99
CA PRO A 844 -3.39 -10.92 23.02
C PRO A 844 -3.16 -12.44 23.10
N GLY A 845 -1.97 -12.87 23.55
CA GLY A 845 -1.65 -14.29 23.80
C GLY A 845 -2.48 -14.91 24.92
N LEU A 846 -2.85 -14.15 25.96
CA LEU A 846 -3.70 -14.60 27.06
C LEU A 846 -5.14 -14.83 26.61
N ILE A 847 -5.65 -13.96 25.72
CA ILE A 847 -6.97 -14.10 25.10
C ILE A 847 -6.97 -15.26 24.09
N ALA A 848 -5.83 -15.52 23.42
CA ALA A 848 -5.67 -16.67 22.52
C ALA A 848 -5.66 -18.02 23.24
N SER A 849 -5.04 -18.10 24.42
CA SER A 849 -4.95 -19.35 25.20
C SER A 849 -6.23 -19.71 25.95
N HIS A 850 -6.98 -18.71 26.44
CA HIS A 850 -8.24 -18.94 27.18
C HIS A 850 -9.47 -18.97 26.29
N ILE A 851 -9.49 -18.22 25.18
CA ILE A 851 -10.60 -18.19 24.23
C ILE A 851 -10.11 -18.73 22.87
N PRO A 852 -10.00 -20.07 22.71
CA PRO A 852 -9.52 -20.72 21.48
C PRO A 852 -10.52 -20.56 20.33
N GLN A 853 -10.07 -20.85 19.10
CA GLN A 853 -10.81 -20.54 17.87
C GLN A 853 -12.23 -21.11 17.82
N TYR A 854 -12.45 -22.33 18.33
CA TYR A 854 -13.79 -22.92 18.38
C TYR A 854 -14.77 -22.17 19.28
N LEU A 855 -14.29 -21.68 20.44
CA LEU A 855 -15.12 -20.89 21.34
C LEU A 855 -15.42 -19.52 20.76
N ARG A 856 -14.46 -18.92 20.03
CA ARG A 856 -14.69 -17.68 19.24
C ARG A 856 -15.69 -17.90 18.10
N TYR A 857 -15.69 -19.07 17.48
CA TYR A 857 -16.65 -19.41 16.43
C TYR A 857 -18.07 -19.55 17.02
N ALA A 858 -18.23 -20.42 18.02
CA ALA A 858 -19.52 -20.66 18.67
C ALA A 858 -20.13 -19.37 19.22
N SER A 859 -19.33 -18.55 19.93
CA SER A 859 -19.79 -17.28 20.50
C SER A 859 -20.27 -16.28 19.45
N ARG A 860 -19.71 -16.29 18.23
CA ARG A 860 -20.07 -15.38 17.13
C ARG A 860 -21.29 -15.85 16.32
N TYR A 861 -21.43 -17.15 16.08
CA TYR A 861 -22.30 -17.65 14.99
C TYR A 861 -23.49 -18.50 15.45
N TRP A 862 -23.69 -18.73 16.75
CA TRP A 862 -24.82 -19.53 17.25
C TRP A 862 -26.20 -18.97 16.84
N VAL A 863 -26.42 -17.65 16.97
CA VAL A 863 -27.66 -16.98 16.51
C VAL A 863 -27.80 -17.05 15.00
N SER A 864 -26.69 -16.91 14.26
CA SER A 864 -26.67 -16.99 12.81
C SER A 864 -27.11 -18.38 12.33
N HIS A 865 -26.62 -19.46 12.97
CA HIS A 865 -27.03 -20.84 12.67
C HIS A 865 -28.52 -21.06 12.99
N LEU A 866 -28.96 -20.66 14.19
CA LEU A 866 -30.36 -20.71 14.61
C LEU A 866 -31.30 -19.99 13.61
N SER A 867 -30.88 -18.83 13.08
CA SER A 867 -31.65 -18.06 12.10
C SER A 867 -31.79 -18.72 10.72
N LYS A 868 -30.97 -19.73 10.41
CA LYS A 868 -30.99 -20.49 9.14
C LYS A 868 -31.70 -21.83 9.22
N ILE A 869 -32.22 -22.23 10.39
CA ILE A 869 -33.07 -23.42 10.53
C ILE A 869 -34.43 -23.15 9.84
N ASP A 870 -34.98 -24.08 9.06
CA ASP A 870 -36.35 -23.93 8.50
C ASP A 870 -37.34 -23.79 9.67
N ARG A 871 -38.18 -22.75 9.62
CA ARG A 871 -39.22 -22.44 10.61
C ARG A 871 -40.22 -23.58 10.85
N LYS A 872 -40.29 -24.58 9.96
CA LYS A 872 -41.06 -25.82 10.14
C LYS A 872 -40.38 -26.83 11.08
N TYR A 873 -39.05 -26.84 11.11
CA TYR A 873 -38.22 -27.77 11.89
C TYR A 873 -37.55 -27.10 13.10
N LEU A 874 -37.55 -25.77 13.17
CA LEU A 874 -37.17 -25.00 14.34
C LEU A 874 -38.13 -25.36 15.48
N VAL A 875 -37.69 -26.29 16.33
CA VAL A 875 -38.52 -26.91 17.36
C VAL A 875 -38.92 -25.83 18.36
N ARG A 876 -40.20 -25.77 18.73
CA ARG A 876 -40.69 -24.80 19.73
C ARG A 876 -39.82 -24.83 20.99
N ASP A 877 -39.39 -26.02 21.39
CA ASP A 877 -38.55 -26.33 22.55
C ASP A 877 -37.14 -25.68 22.53
N GLU A 878 -36.62 -25.19 21.40
CA GLU A 878 -35.32 -24.50 21.37
C GLU A 878 -35.42 -23.04 21.88
N LEU A 879 -36.50 -22.35 21.48
CA LEU A 879 -36.79 -20.95 21.82
C LEU A 879 -37.87 -20.77 22.92
N ALA A 880 -38.50 -21.85 23.39
CA ALA A 880 -39.50 -21.80 24.46
C ALA A 880 -38.89 -21.43 25.82
N ASP A 881 -39.78 -21.09 26.76
CA ASP A 881 -39.44 -21.01 28.19
C ASP A 881 -38.80 -22.34 28.65
N ASP A 882 -37.63 -22.20 29.25
CA ASP A 882 -36.71 -23.28 29.67
C ASP A 882 -36.25 -24.21 28.53
N GLY A 883 -36.34 -23.75 27.28
CA GLY A 883 -35.59 -24.27 26.13
C GLY A 883 -34.08 -24.01 26.23
N ILE A 884 -33.31 -24.53 25.26
CA ILE A 884 -31.84 -24.45 25.28
C ILE A 884 -31.34 -22.99 25.25
N VAL A 885 -32.00 -22.11 24.49
CA VAL A 885 -31.65 -20.68 24.45
C VAL A 885 -32.03 -19.97 25.75
N HIS A 886 -33.19 -20.27 26.34
CA HIS A 886 -33.61 -19.67 27.62
C HIS A 886 -32.64 -19.99 28.76
N LYS A 887 -32.25 -21.28 28.89
CA LYS A 887 -31.27 -21.73 29.88
C LYS A 887 -29.93 -21.04 29.70
N PHE A 888 -29.39 -21.03 28.48
CA PHE A 888 -28.15 -20.35 28.15
C PHE A 888 -28.19 -18.85 28.51
N LEU A 889 -29.27 -18.14 28.19
CA LEU A 889 -29.43 -16.72 28.52
C LEU A 889 -29.60 -16.46 30.03
N ARG A 890 -30.11 -17.42 30.80
CA ARG A 890 -30.21 -17.31 32.28
C ARG A 890 -28.88 -17.61 32.98
N GLU A 891 -28.11 -18.56 32.47
CA GLU A 891 -26.96 -19.13 33.18
C GLU A 891 -25.60 -18.67 32.64
N LYS A 892 -25.51 -18.32 31.36
CA LYS A 892 -24.24 -18.03 30.65
C LYS A 892 -24.15 -16.66 29.98
N LEU A 893 -25.25 -15.89 29.91
CA LEU A 893 -25.30 -14.59 29.23
C LEU A 893 -24.13 -13.66 29.60
N LEU A 894 -23.84 -13.46 30.89
CA LEU A 894 -22.75 -12.58 31.32
C LEU A 894 -21.37 -13.08 30.87
N CYS A 895 -21.13 -14.39 30.88
CA CYS A 895 -19.90 -15.02 30.41
C CYS A 895 -19.74 -14.91 28.87
N TRP A 896 -20.86 -15.01 28.14
CA TRP A 896 -20.86 -14.78 26.68
C TRP A 896 -20.60 -13.31 26.34
N LEU A 897 -21.21 -12.36 27.05
CA LEU A 897 -20.92 -10.92 26.91
C LEU A 897 -19.45 -10.60 27.22
N GLU A 898 -18.88 -11.23 28.26
CA GLU A 898 -17.46 -11.13 28.62
C GLU A 898 -16.57 -11.61 27.45
N VAL A 899 -16.81 -12.81 26.91
CA VAL A 899 -16.08 -13.35 25.76
C VAL A 899 -16.23 -12.45 24.53
N MET A 900 -17.43 -12.01 24.20
CA MET A 900 -17.70 -11.14 23.04
C MET A 900 -16.97 -9.79 23.16
N ALA A 901 -16.86 -9.22 24.36
CA ALA A 901 -16.04 -8.04 24.60
C ALA A 901 -14.54 -8.33 24.44
N LEU A 902 -14.04 -9.42 25.05
CA LEU A 902 -12.61 -9.80 25.02
C LEU A 902 -12.11 -10.13 23.59
N ILE A 903 -12.96 -10.63 22.69
CA ILE A 903 -12.60 -10.88 21.28
C ILE A 903 -12.82 -9.68 20.35
N GLY A 904 -13.23 -8.53 20.88
CA GLY A 904 -13.45 -7.28 20.12
C GLY A 904 -14.79 -7.17 19.39
N GLU A 905 -15.77 -8.03 19.70
CA GLU A 905 -17.05 -8.16 18.99
C GLU A 905 -18.23 -7.51 19.74
N ALA A 906 -17.96 -6.61 20.69
CA ALA A 906 -19.00 -5.98 21.51
C ALA A 906 -20.09 -5.24 20.71
N SER A 907 -19.73 -4.67 19.56
CA SER A 907 -20.65 -4.04 18.60
C SER A 907 -21.64 -5.04 17.98
N SER A 908 -21.23 -6.30 17.83
CA SER A 908 -21.97 -7.36 17.13
C SER A 908 -23.04 -7.99 18.01
N ILE A 909 -22.98 -7.79 19.34
CA ILE A 909 -23.94 -8.30 20.33
C ILE A 909 -25.36 -7.76 20.09
N ILE A 910 -25.51 -6.44 19.86
CA ILE A 910 -26.84 -5.82 19.69
C ILE A 910 -27.56 -6.38 18.45
N PRO A 911 -26.93 -6.43 17.25
CA PRO A 911 -27.49 -7.13 16.09
C PRO A 911 -27.90 -8.59 16.37
N MET A 912 -27.09 -9.36 17.12
CA MET A 912 -27.43 -10.75 17.47
C MET A 912 -28.67 -10.84 18.37
N ILE A 913 -28.80 -9.97 19.37
CA ILE A 913 -29.99 -9.92 20.23
C ILE A 913 -31.23 -9.48 19.43
N SER A 914 -31.14 -8.44 18.60
CA SER A 914 -32.24 -8.02 17.73
C SER A 914 -32.65 -9.10 16.72
N GLN A 915 -31.69 -9.88 16.20
CA GLN A 915 -31.98 -11.04 15.35
C GLN A 915 -32.74 -12.12 16.13
N LEU A 916 -32.32 -12.41 17.37
CA LEU A 916 -32.99 -13.38 18.23
C LEU A 916 -34.42 -12.94 18.62
N GLU A 917 -34.62 -11.67 18.97
CA GLU A 917 -35.94 -11.07 19.23
C GLU A 917 -36.87 -11.23 18.02
N SER A 918 -36.36 -11.03 16.79
CA SER A 918 -37.15 -11.18 15.56
C SER A 918 -37.67 -12.61 15.36
N LEU A 919 -36.91 -13.64 15.76
CA LEU A 919 -37.32 -15.03 15.70
C LEU A 919 -38.46 -15.32 16.70
N ILE A 920 -38.41 -14.70 17.89
CA ILE A 920 -39.42 -14.86 18.96
C ILE A 920 -40.72 -14.10 18.63
N GLN A 921 -40.62 -12.90 18.05
CA GLN A 921 -41.79 -12.13 17.60
C GLN A 921 -42.53 -12.85 16.46
N VAL A 922 -41.81 -13.56 15.58
CA VAL A 922 -42.42 -14.38 14.52
C VAL A 922 -42.98 -15.70 15.06
N SER A 923 -42.40 -16.33 16.08
CA SER A 923 -42.95 -17.58 16.64
C SER A 923 -44.24 -17.35 17.44
N SER A 924 -44.37 -16.18 18.09
CA SER A 924 -45.56 -15.78 18.85
C SER A 924 -46.73 -15.30 17.97
N SER A 925 -46.48 -14.80 16.76
CA SER A 925 -47.56 -14.32 15.86
C SER A 925 -48.44 -15.41 15.24
N TRP A 926 -48.10 -16.70 15.43
CA TRP A 926 -48.91 -17.85 15.00
C TRP A 926 -49.88 -18.37 16.10
N PHE A 927 -50.07 -17.61 17.18
CA PHE A 927 -50.95 -17.95 18.30
C PHE A 927 -52.17 -17.01 18.45
N LEU A 928 -52.47 -16.19 17.43
CA LEU A 928 -53.63 -15.30 17.35
C LEU A 928 -54.51 -15.65 16.13
#